data_AF-R3TSS1-F1
#
_entry.id   AF-R3TSS1-F1
#
_cell.length_a   1.000
_cell.length_b   1.000
_cell.length_c   1.000
_cell.angle_alpha   90.00
_cell.angle_beta   90.00
_cell.angle_gamma   90.00
#
_symmetry.space_group_name_H-M   'P 1'
#
loop_
_entity.id
_entity.type
_entity.pdbx_description
1 polymer ?
#
loop_
_entity_poly.entity_id
_entity_poly.type
_entity_poly.pdbx_seq_one_letter_code
_entity_poly.pdbx_strand_id
1 'polypeptide(L)'
;MKNRRITSIHKQTSMKKIMLFALLTPTLLTPSLVFAEDNTAETEQVNSSQSQETADTTIASSETTTSFTTESATTTTMSTESETTSSTTTATIDNQTSAMLIAPKTDTITIADPILKQAIVSTLGLPTGSELTQADMDRLTDLNLSSSQISSLSGLEHATNLGSIYMNTTNSITDFSPLEQLSSLTYLTLQTKSLTGANFPDLSKNTGLTNLSLASTNIDDTVLPKIAQLTSLTRIYMDSNINITTIEPFKALPVLNSLSVQFCGITDFTVINDFPALSYLSAFGQNTGRTDPPTALSRSALHYDSDQETLFIPFSLMPNRMTNFDGYVPPFTTSNSASNTYLDFNGTRLPANRLQITDLGITVSNVTETEFKTITSFEYNARLNNPADSYAKPDGFSFYAISSGTYLHQFDVLDDGQPVTIHYQDTAGEKLLPSETRSGLLGQSFDITAQEIPGYQLQETIGHNSGSFTNQEQTVTFVYQKISAPIIEIEGKVIVHYVDTTGKEIKKIVQTDTVGKPFTTEQLDLKGFTFKEIKGTPTGLFTEEDQEVTYVYTKDETESTTSTESSETTETTTSSTEKGAQGSANQETTPSNSNNQSTKTDTKTNTLAKKKLPDTGEQSSYTWLFLGLFLTGFVNYRYVLNKIRYKK
;
A
#
# COMPACT_ATOMS: atom_id res chain seq x y z
N MET A 1 16.61 61.10 62.07
CA MET A 1 16.60 62.56 61.83
C MET A 1 17.18 62.80 60.43
N LYS A 2 16.59 63.68 59.60
CA LYS A 2 16.99 64.05 58.22
C LYS A 2 17.13 62.93 57.17
N ASN A 3 16.25 62.99 56.16
CA ASN A 3 16.54 62.51 54.79
C ASN A 3 17.69 63.33 54.15
N ARG A 4 18.35 62.76 53.13
CA ARG A 4 18.72 63.55 51.93
C ARG A 4 18.73 62.70 50.66
N ARG A 5 18.63 63.39 49.52
CA ARG A 5 18.24 62.93 48.17
C ARG A 5 19.37 63.14 47.17
N ILE A 6 19.42 62.31 46.11
CA ILE A 6 19.87 62.65 44.73
C ILE A 6 21.42 62.89 44.63
N THR A 7 22.16 62.53 43.58
CA THR A 7 21.94 62.74 42.12
C THR A 7 22.46 61.62 41.21
N SER A 8 21.97 61.61 39.96
CA SER A 8 22.41 60.82 38.80
C SER A 8 23.85 61.11 38.33
N ILE A 9 24.51 60.11 37.73
CA ILE A 9 25.43 60.30 36.60
C ILE A 9 24.97 59.39 35.46
N HIS A 10 24.96 59.94 34.24
CA HIS A 10 24.48 59.28 33.02
C HIS A 10 25.66 58.79 32.18
N LYS A 11 25.56 57.60 31.55
CA LYS A 11 26.42 57.23 30.42
C LYS A 11 25.76 56.19 29.52
N GLN A 12 25.60 56.53 28.23
CA GLN A 12 25.16 55.60 27.20
C GLN A 12 26.35 54.72 26.73
N THR A 13 26.11 53.44 26.48
CA THR A 13 26.94 52.62 25.57
C THR A 13 26.08 51.56 24.87
N SER A 14 25.88 51.76 23.57
CA SER A 14 25.63 50.77 22.50
C SER A 14 24.95 49.43 22.87
N MET A 15 23.68 49.27 22.47
CA MET A 15 23.08 47.94 22.28
C MET A 15 23.55 47.32 20.95
N LYS A 16 24.07 46.09 20.99
CA LYS A 16 24.04 45.14 19.86
C LYS A 16 24.28 43.71 20.36
N LYS A 17 23.57 42.74 19.76
CA LYS A 17 23.59 41.28 20.02
C LYS A 17 22.99 40.78 21.37
N ILE A 18 21.69 40.50 21.33
CA ILE A 18 21.01 39.39 22.03
C ILE A 18 20.10 38.79 20.94
N MET A 19 20.37 37.63 20.34
CA MET A 19 20.45 36.26 20.87
C MET A 19 19.08 35.68 21.26
N LEU A 20 18.43 35.10 20.24
CA LEU A 20 17.56 33.92 20.27
C LEU A 20 17.34 33.27 21.66
N PHE A 21 16.19 33.57 22.28
CA PHE A 21 15.46 32.64 23.17
C PHE A 21 14.01 33.16 23.34
N ALA A 22 13.09 32.66 22.52
CA ALA A 22 11.66 32.79 22.74
C ALA A 22 11.15 31.44 23.26
N LEU A 23 10.44 31.46 24.40
CA LEU A 23 10.18 30.25 25.18
C LEU A 23 9.30 29.23 24.46
N LEU A 24 9.66 27.95 24.61
CA LEU A 24 8.63 26.92 24.78
C LEU A 24 7.84 27.26 26.04
N THR A 25 6.62 27.76 25.86
CA THR A 25 5.56 27.53 26.83
C THR A 25 4.73 26.35 26.32
N PRO A 26 4.51 25.27 27.10
CA PRO A 26 3.47 24.31 26.80
C PRO A 26 2.12 25.00 27.03
N THR A 27 1.59 25.64 25.99
CA THR A 27 0.16 25.97 25.93
C THR A 27 -0.60 24.67 26.02
N LEU A 28 -1.19 24.39 27.19
CA LEU A 28 -2.22 23.37 27.37
C LEU A 28 -3.50 23.80 26.65
N LEU A 29 -3.41 23.84 25.32
CA LEU A 29 -4.53 23.55 24.45
C LEU A 29 -4.92 22.11 24.75
N THR A 30 -5.85 21.93 25.68
CA THR A 30 -6.70 20.75 25.68
C THR A 30 -7.33 20.68 24.29
N PRO A 31 -7.06 19.66 23.47
CA PRO A 31 -7.89 19.45 22.29
C PRO A 31 -9.31 19.25 22.81
N SER A 32 -10.27 20.00 22.26
CA SER A 32 -11.69 19.76 22.49
C SER A 32 -12.06 18.45 21.79
N LEU A 33 -11.66 17.33 22.39
CA LEU A 33 -12.10 16.00 22.03
C LEU A 33 -13.60 15.98 22.26
N VAL A 34 -14.35 15.84 21.16
CA VAL A 34 -15.80 15.63 21.19
C VAL A 34 -16.04 14.19 21.66
N PHE A 35 -15.92 13.99 22.96
CA PHE A 35 -16.67 12.96 23.66
C PHE A 35 -18.11 13.44 23.77
N ALA A 36 -19.08 12.58 23.48
CA ALA A 36 -20.47 12.89 23.77
C ALA A 36 -20.67 12.98 25.29
N GLU A 37 -21.08 14.14 25.78
CA GLU A 37 -21.54 14.31 27.16
C GLU A 37 -22.93 13.69 27.30
N ASP A 38 -23.02 12.53 27.94
CA ASP A 38 -24.30 11.92 28.29
C ASP A 38 -24.82 12.50 29.61
N ASN A 39 -26.07 12.97 29.60
CA ASN A 39 -26.67 13.73 30.70
C ASN A 39 -27.47 12.82 31.64
N THR A 40 -26.78 12.01 32.44
CA THR A 40 -27.40 11.23 33.52
C THR A 40 -27.33 11.97 34.86
N ALA A 41 -28.34 12.79 35.14
CA ALA A 41 -28.51 13.41 36.45
C ALA A 41 -29.25 12.47 37.41
N GLU A 42 -28.57 11.99 38.46
CA GLU A 42 -29.23 11.45 39.66
C GLU A 42 -29.06 12.41 40.84
N THR A 43 -30.12 12.51 41.65
CA THR A 43 -30.26 13.51 42.70
C THR A 43 -29.83 13.01 44.07
N GLU A 44 -29.15 13.86 44.83
CA GLU A 44 -29.41 13.92 46.27
C GLU A 44 -29.43 15.37 46.78
N GLN A 45 -30.25 15.64 47.80
CA GLN A 45 -30.48 16.98 48.33
C GLN A 45 -29.55 17.31 49.50
N VAL A 46 -29.32 18.61 49.77
CA VAL A 46 -29.82 19.28 50.99
C VAL A 46 -29.55 20.79 50.94
N ASN A 47 -30.64 21.57 51.04
CA ASN A 47 -30.83 22.83 51.77
C ASN A 47 -29.58 23.73 52.05
N SER A 48 -29.59 25.06 51.81
CA SER A 48 -30.71 25.96 52.13
C SER A 48 -30.57 27.42 51.67
N SER A 49 -31.70 28.13 51.76
CA SER A 49 -31.85 29.56 52.12
C SER A 49 -31.72 30.68 51.05
N GLN A 50 -32.92 31.16 50.64
CA GLN A 50 -33.35 32.58 50.60
C GLN A 50 -32.69 33.57 49.59
N SER A 51 -33.42 34.50 48.94
CA SER A 51 -34.87 34.77 48.90
C SER A 51 -35.20 35.81 47.82
N GLN A 52 -36.41 35.72 47.23
CA GLN A 52 -37.20 36.81 46.60
C GLN A 52 -36.64 37.46 45.30
N GLU A 53 -37.47 37.99 44.39
CA GLU A 53 -38.93 38.21 44.43
C GLU A 53 -39.64 37.81 43.11
N THR A 54 -40.97 37.86 43.11
CA THR A 54 -41.91 37.41 42.06
C THR A 54 -42.04 38.44 40.89
N ALA A 55 -42.69 38.18 39.74
CA ALA A 55 -43.81 37.27 39.48
C ALA A 55 -44.00 36.86 37.99
N ASP A 56 -44.57 35.66 37.78
CA ASP A 56 -45.78 35.33 36.97
C ASP A 56 -46.20 36.19 35.73
N THR A 57 -46.69 35.64 34.61
CA THR A 57 -46.95 34.24 34.17
C THR A 57 -47.06 34.12 32.61
N THR A 58 -47.25 32.87 32.15
CA THR A 58 -48.10 32.40 31.02
C THR A 58 -47.58 32.25 29.58
N ILE A 59 -47.39 30.97 29.21
CA ILE A 59 -47.98 30.28 28.03
C ILE A 59 -47.38 30.57 26.62
N ALA A 60 -46.59 29.59 26.15
CA ALA A 60 -46.70 28.80 24.90
C ALA A 60 -46.78 29.51 23.51
N SER A 61 -46.55 28.86 22.37
CA SER A 61 -46.31 27.43 22.07
C SER A 61 -45.54 27.26 20.75
N SER A 62 -45.00 26.04 20.52
CA SER A 62 -44.78 25.35 19.21
C SER A 62 -44.34 26.12 17.93
N GLU A 63 -43.32 25.58 17.26
CA GLU A 63 -43.28 25.07 15.86
C GLU A 63 -44.23 25.70 14.78
N THR A 64 -43.89 25.75 13.48
CA THR A 64 -43.12 24.78 12.67
C THR A 64 -42.43 25.42 11.44
N THR A 65 -41.65 24.61 10.73
CA THR A 65 -40.98 24.83 9.43
C THR A 65 -41.79 25.56 8.34
N THR A 66 -41.10 26.23 7.40
CA THR A 66 -41.20 25.85 5.98
C THR A 66 -39.98 26.31 5.16
N SER A 67 -39.57 25.48 4.20
CA SER A 67 -38.66 25.83 3.10
C SER A 67 -39.47 26.31 1.88
N PHE A 68 -38.82 26.97 0.91
CA PHE A 68 -38.65 26.44 -0.46
C PHE A 68 -37.75 27.33 -1.34
N THR A 69 -37.49 26.90 -2.57
CA THR A 69 -36.42 27.34 -3.47
C THR A 69 -36.78 28.49 -4.44
N THR A 70 -35.71 29.09 -4.97
CA THR A 70 -35.58 29.88 -6.20
C THR A 70 -36.59 29.62 -7.33
N GLU A 71 -36.95 30.67 -8.09
CA GLU A 71 -36.49 30.77 -9.49
C GLU A 71 -36.58 32.17 -10.16
N SER A 72 -35.72 32.35 -11.17
CA SER A 72 -35.92 33.04 -12.46
C SER A 72 -36.30 34.54 -12.62
N ALA A 73 -35.39 35.22 -13.34
CA ALA A 73 -35.63 35.98 -14.60
C ALA A 73 -36.07 37.47 -14.61
N THR A 74 -35.13 38.32 -15.06
CA THR A 74 -35.23 39.40 -16.07
C THR A 74 -36.58 40.11 -16.35
N THR A 75 -36.54 41.46 -16.45
CA THR A 75 -36.55 42.19 -17.75
C THR A 75 -36.31 43.70 -17.58
N THR A 76 -35.70 44.33 -18.59
CA THR A 76 -35.40 45.77 -18.72
C THR A 76 -36.62 46.65 -18.98
N THR A 77 -36.65 47.87 -18.42
CA THR A 77 -37.40 49.01 -18.98
C THR A 77 -36.62 50.33 -18.87
N MET A 78 -36.64 51.13 -19.93
CA MET A 78 -36.20 52.53 -19.97
C MET A 78 -37.39 53.48 -19.75
N SER A 79 -37.15 54.73 -19.33
CA SER A 79 -37.84 55.94 -19.84
C SER A 79 -37.20 57.26 -19.36
N THR A 80 -36.87 58.14 -20.33
CA THR A 80 -36.97 59.62 -20.38
C THR A 80 -36.76 60.49 -19.12
N GLU A 81 -35.82 61.46 -19.14
CA GLU A 81 -36.01 62.94 -19.33
C GLU A 81 -36.67 63.66 -18.13
N SER A 82 -36.37 64.91 -17.72
CA SER A 82 -35.54 66.02 -18.26
C SER A 82 -34.56 66.53 -17.15
N GLU A 83 -33.91 67.71 -17.13
CA GLU A 83 -34.00 68.96 -17.92
C GLU A 83 -32.70 69.80 -17.88
N THR A 84 -32.64 70.82 -18.73
CA THR A 84 -31.48 71.66 -19.04
C THR A 84 -31.20 72.76 -18.01
N THR A 85 -29.93 73.10 -17.79
CA THR A 85 -29.51 74.52 -17.74
C THR A 85 -28.05 74.68 -18.11
N SER A 86 -27.71 75.77 -18.80
CA SER A 86 -26.34 76.10 -19.20
C SER A 86 -26.14 77.61 -19.22
N SER A 87 -25.00 78.09 -18.75
CA SER A 87 -24.63 79.51 -18.78
C SER A 87 -23.14 79.71 -19.03
N THR A 88 -22.81 80.04 -20.29
CA THR A 88 -21.60 80.77 -20.69
C THR A 88 -21.56 82.13 -19.96
N THR A 89 -20.42 82.78 -19.69
CA THR A 89 -19.45 83.25 -20.69
C THR A 89 -18.06 83.57 -20.11
N THR A 90 -17.12 83.74 -21.05
CA THR A 90 -15.95 84.64 -21.04
C THR A 90 -14.60 83.91 -20.93
N ALA A 91 -13.75 84.15 -21.94
CA ALA A 91 -12.42 83.61 -22.03
C ALA A 91 -11.37 84.67 -21.64
N THR A 92 -10.27 84.21 -21.04
CA THR A 92 -9.02 84.96 -20.98
C THR A 92 -7.93 84.01 -21.49
N ILE A 93 -7.21 84.42 -22.54
CA ILE A 93 -6.03 83.69 -23.00
C ILE A 93 -4.86 84.16 -22.14
N ASP A 94 -4.20 83.24 -21.45
CA ASP A 94 -2.85 83.45 -20.95
C ASP A 94 -1.99 82.23 -21.27
N ASN A 95 -0.78 82.47 -21.74
CA ASN A 95 0.04 81.46 -22.43
C ASN A 95 1.17 80.98 -21.53
N GLN A 96 0.87 79.98 -20.68
CA GLN A 96 1.87 79.27 -19.89
C GLN A 96 2.02 77.84 -20.39
N THR A 97 3.20 77.53 -20.93
CA THR A 97 3.57 76.20 -21.42
C THR A 97 3.82 75.26 -20.24
N SER A 98 2.75 74.87 -19.54
CA SER A 98 2.80 73.78 -18.58
C SER A 98 3.06 72.49 -19.35
N ALA A 99 4.32 72.05 -19.33
CA ALA A 99 4.70 70.76 -19.92
C ALA A 99 3.93 69.67 -19.20
N MET A 100 2.95 69.08 -19.89
CA MET A 100 2.25 67.90 -19.41
C MET A 100 3.28 66.76 -19.32
N LEU A 101 3.86 66.61 -18.12
CA LEU A 101 4.51 65.39 -17.70
C LEU A 101 3.46 64.29 -17.80
N ILE A 102 3.48 63.59 -18.94
CA ILE A 102 2.88 62.27 -19.07
C ILE A 102 3.66 61.41 -18.09
N ALA A 103 3.14 61.33 -16.86
CA ALA A 103 3.65 60.39 -15.88
C ALA A 103 3.67 59.01 -16.57
N PRO A 104 4.78 58.26 -16.51
CA PRO A 104 4.80 56.92 -17.07
C PRO A 104 3.64 56.17 -16.44
N LYS A 105 2.82 55.51 -17.27
CA LYS A 105 1.73 54.67 -16.80
C LYS A 105 2.39 53.53 -16.02
N THR A 106 2.48 53.68 -14.71
CA THR A 106 3.16 52.72 -13.84
C THR A 106 2.43 51.38 -13.93
N ASP A 107 3.16 50.32 -14.26
CA ASP A 107 2.62 48.97 -14.29
C ASP A 107 2.35 48.51 -12.84
N THR A 108 1.14 48.81 -12.37
CA THR A 108 0.65 48.50 -11.04
C THR A 108 0.26 47.04 -10.94
N ILE A 109 0.81 46.33 -9.95
CA ILE A 109 0.45 44.96 -9.62
C ILE A 109 -0.85 44.96 -8.82
N THR A 110 -1.88 44.30 -9.35
CA THR A 110 -3.16 44.13 -8.67
C THR A 110 -3.04 43.00 -7.64
N ILE A 111 -3.06 43.33 -6.36
CA ILE A 111 -3.30 42.36 -5.28
C ILE A 111 -4.82 42.32 -5.06
N ALA A 112 -5.44 41.15 -5.29
CA ALA A 112 -6.90 41.04 -5.28
C ALA A 112 -7.51 41.16 -3.88
N ASP A 113 -6.83 40.64 -2.86
CA ASP A 113 -7.26 40.69 -1.47
C ASP A 113 -6.75 42.00 -0.79
N PRO A 114 -7.65 42.85 -0.24
CA PRO A 114 -7.24 44.13 0.34
C PRO A 114 -6.47 43.98 1.65
N ILE A 115 -6.64 42.88 2.38
CA ILE A 115 -5.92 42.58 3.62
C ILE A 115 -4.50 42.11 3.27
N LEU A 116 -4.34 41.30 2.22
CA LEU A 116 -3.02 40.97 1.67
C LEU A 116 -2.31 42.20 1.11
N LYS A 117 -2.98 43.07 0.35
CA LYS A 117 -2.42 44.34 -0.12
C LYS A 117 -1.92 45.19 1.06
N GLN A 118 -2.72 45.30 2.12
CA GLN A 118 -2.32 46.03 3.32
C GLN A 118 -1.17 45.36 4.09
N ALA A 119 -1.07 44.03 4.10
CA ALA A 119 0.07 43.31 4.67
C ALA A 119 1.36 43.63 3.90
N ILE A 120 1.35 43.51 2.56
CA ILE A 120 2.49 43.82 1.68
C ILE A 120 2.91 45.29 1.82
N VAL A 121 1.98 46.23 1.72
CA VAL A 121 2.22 47.68 1.90
C VAL A 121 2.85 47.99 3.26
N SER A 122 2.36 47.38 4.33
CA SER A 122 2.89 47.54 5.70
C SER A 122 4.32 47.01 5.82
N THR A 123 4.57 45.79 5.32
CA THR A 123 5.89 45.15 5.32
C THR A 123 6.94 45.95 4.54
N LEU A 124 6.56 46.53 3.39
CA LEU A 124 7.44 47.36 2.57
C LEU A 124 7.67 48.78 3.13
N GLY A 125 7.04 49.12 4.25
CA GLY A 125 7.10 50.45 4.87
C GLY A 125 6.42 51.55 4.05
N LEU A 126 5.48 51.18 3.17
CA LEU A 126 4.79 52.09 2.27
C LEU A 126 3.55 52.72 2.96
N PRO A 127 3.13 53.94 2.57
CA PRO A 127 1.90 54.55 3.08
C PRO A 127 0.65 53.68 2.83
N THR A 128 -0.26 53.64 3.80
CA THR A 128 -1.58 53.01 3.68
C THR A 128 -2.29 53.44 2.39
N GLY A 129 -2.77 52.47 1.61
CA GLY A 129 -3.44 52.74 0.32
C GLY A 129 -2.49 53.02 -0.86
N SER A 130 -1.18 52.83 -0.73
CA SER A 130 -0.27 52.87 -1.87
C SER A 130 -0.62 51.79 -2.91
N GLU A 131 -0.49 52.13 -4.19
CA GLU A 131 -0.40 51.13 -5.25
C GLU A 131 0.99 50.48 -5.25
N LEU A 132 1.04 49.21 -5.66
CA LEU A 132 2.27 48.41 -5.71
C LEU A 132 2.74 48.30 -7.16
N THR A 133 4.04 48.47 -7.39
CA THR A 133 4.67 48.19 -8.69
C THR A 133 5.48 46.90 -8.65
N GLN A 134 5.93 46.38 -9.79
CA GLN A 134 6.85 45.23 -9.80
C GLN A 134 8.11 45.52 -8.97
N ALA A 135 8.64 46.75 -9.02
CA ALA A 135 9.80 47.16 -8.22
C ALA A 135 9.53 47.21 -6.70
N ASP A 136 8.27 47.22 -6.27
CA ASP A 136 7.89 47.06 -4.86
C ASP A 136 7.76 45.59 -4.48
N MET A 137 7.24 44.75 -5.37
CA MET A 137 7.19 43.30 -5.19
C MET A 137 8.58 42.67 -5.19
N ASP A 138 9.50 43.19 -6.01
CA ASP A 138 10.92 42.79 -6.03
C ASP A 138 11.66 43.10 -4.72
N ARG A 139 11.13 44.03 -3.90
CA ARG A 139 11.69 44.39 -2.58
C ARG A 139 11.16 43.51 -1.44
N LEU A 140 10.17 42.65 -1.69
CA LEU A 140 9.50 41.86 -0.65
C LEU A 140 10.26 40.55 -0.37
N THR A 141 11.16 40.56 0.61
CA THR A 141 11.97 39.37 0.99
C THR A 141 11.31 38.47 2.02
N ASP A 142 10.41 39.00 2.85
CA ASP A 142 9.79 38.29 3.96
C ASP A 142 8.34 38.78 4.13
N LEU A 143 7.38 37.89 4.37
CA LEU A 143 5.96 38.24 4.51
C LEU A 143 5.28 37.47 5.65
N ASN A 144 4.53 38.20 6.49
CA ASN A 144 3.75 37.64 7.61
C ASN A 144 2.25 37.82 7.34
N LEU A 145 1.51 36.71 7.34
CA LEU A 145 0.10 36.59 7.00
C LEU A 145 -0.69 36.11 8.22
N SER A 146 -0.77 36.97 9.24
CA SER A 146 -1.40 36.67 10.54
C SER A 146 -2.90 36.97 10.62
N SER A 147 -3.50 37.60 9.60
CA SER A 147 -4.94 37.90 9.57
C SER A 147 -5.76 36.74 9.03
N SER A 148 -6.77 36.32 9.79
CA SER A 148 -7.78 35.33 9.36
C SER A 148 -8.71 35.83 8.25
N GLN A 149 -8.70 37.15 7.96
CA GLN A 149 -9.55 37.77 6.96
C GLN A 149 -8.98 37.68 5.53
N ILE A 150 -7.78 37.11 5.35
CA ILE A 150 -7.19 36.90 4.02
C ILE A 150 -7.92 35.72 3.34
N SER A 151 -8.29 35.93 2.08
CA SER A 151 -9.15 35.06 1.27
C SER A 151 -8.49 34.62 -0.04
N SER A 152 -7.50 35.35 -0.54
CA SER A 152 -6.75 35.02 -1.75
C SER A 152 -5.28 35.42 -1.63
N LEU A 153 -4.40 34.69 -2.31
CA LEU A 153 -2.99 35.02 -2.51
C LEU A 153 -2.70 35.68 -3.87
N SER A 154 -3.72 35.92 -4.71
CA SER A 154 -3.54 36.44 -6.07
C SER A 154 -2.88 37.82 -6.09
N GLY A 155 -1.87 37.93 -6.95
CA GLY A 155 -0.91 39.03 -7.06
C GLY A 155 0.41 38.77 -6.31
N LEU A 156 0.47 37.81 -5.37
CA LEU A 156 1.70 37.50 -4.64
C LEU A 156 2.76 36.81 -5.52
N GLU A 157 2.35 36.14 -6.60
CA GLU A 157 3.21 35.50 -7.61
C GLU A 157 4.27 36.44 -8.21
N HIS A 158 4.05 37.76 -8.13
CA HIS A 158 5.01 38.79 -8.56
C HIS A 158 6.21 38.98 -7.61
N ALA A 159 6.12 38.53 -6.35
CA ALA A 159 7.18 38.70 -5.34
C ALA A 159 8.31 37.67 -5.48
N THR A 160 8.92 37.54 -6.66
CA THR A 160 9.86 36.45 -6.99
C THR A 160 11.11 36.36 -6.08
N ASN A 161 11.47 37.47 -5.40
CA ASN A 161 12.56 37.54 -4.41
C ASN A 161 12.14 37.14 -2.97
N LEU A 162 10.89 36.73 -2.76
CA LEU A 162 10.36 36.35 -1.45
C LEU A 162 11.04 35.08 -0.94
N GLY A 163 11.78 35.22 0.16
CA GLY A 163 12.55 34.16 0.83
C GLY A 163 11.82 33.55 2.04
N SER A 164 10.93 34.30 2.69
CA SER A 164 10.18 33.83 3.87
C SER A 164 8.69 34.11 3.77
N ILE A 165 7.85 33.10 3.95
CA ILE A 165 6.40 33.26 4.20
C ILE A 165 6.04 32.65 5.55
N TYR A 166 5.36 33.44 6.38
CA TYR A 166 4.86 33.02 7.68
C TYR A 166 3.34 33.21 7.79
N MET A 167 2.59 32.12 7.71
CA MET A 167 1.13 32.08 7.88
C MET A 167 0.79 31.10 9.01
N ASN A 168 0.33 31.61 10.15
CA ASN A 168 0.02 30.81 11.35
C ASN A 168 -1.39 31.06 11.90
N THR A 169 -2.36 31.24 11.01
CA THR A 169 -3.74 31.61 11.33
C THR A 169 -4.70 30.83 10.46
N THR A 170 -5.87 30.45 11.00
CA THR A 170 -6.95 29.91 10.18
C THR A 170 -7.56 31.03 9.35
N ASN A 171 -7.50 30.89 8.03
CA ASN A 171 -8.00 31.85 7.06
C ASN A 171 -8.87 31.13 6.00
N SER A 172 -9.33 31.86 4.99
CA SER A 172 -10.24 31.34 3.95
C SER A 172 -9.55 31.13 2.60
N ILE A 173 -8.22 31.07 2.56
CA ILE A 173 -7.45 30.87 1.31
C ILE A 173 -7.67 29.44 0.82
N THR A 174 -8.28 29.29 -0.35
CA THR A 174 -8.47 28.00 -1.04
C THR A 174 -7.49 27.77 -2.18
N ASP A 175 -6.97 28.85 -2.79
CA ASP A 175 -5.98 28.81 -3.87
C ASP A 175 -4.59 29.22 -3.35
N PHE A 176 -3.64 28.29 -3.47
CA PHE A 176 -2.23 28.47 -3.13
C PHE A 176 -1.32 28.50 -4.37
N SER A 177 -1.86 28.41 -5.59
CA SER A 177 -1.08 28.41 -6.84
C SER A 177 -0.22 29.68 -7.08
N PRO A 178 -0.54 30.88 -6.52
CA PRO A 178 0.40 32.01 -6.51
C PRO A 178 1.79 31.71 -5.94
N LEU A 179 1.91 30.73 -5.05
CA LEU A 179 3.19 30.33 -4.45
C LEU A 179 4.09 29.57 -5.43
N GLU A 180 3.54 28.95 -6.47
CA GLU A 180 4.26 28.10 -7.43
C GLU A 180 5.22 28.88 -8.33
N GLN A 181 5.07 30.21 -8.43
CA GLN A 181 5.97 31.08 -9.22
C GLN A 181 7.09 31.70 -8.39
N LEU A 182 6.99 31.63 -7.06
CA LEU A 182 8.06 32.05 -6.16
C LEU A 182 9.17 31.01 -6.24
N SER A 183 10.40 31.40 -6.57
CA SER A 183 11.55 30.48 -6.66
C SER A 183 12.54 30.63 -5.49
N SER A 184 12.53 31.80 -4.83
CA SER A 184 13.50 32.19 -3.80
C SER A 184 13.19 31.71 -2.37
N LEU A 185 12.04 31.06 -2.13
CA LEU A 185 11.61 30.64 -0.79
C LEU A 185 12.64 29.71 -0.13
N THR A 186 13.09 30.11 1.06
CA THR A 186 13.95 29.35 1.98
C THR A 186 13.15 28.86 3.19
N TYR A 187 12.17 29.66 3.64
CA TYR A 187 11.31 29.37 4.79
C TYR A 187 9.82 29.49 4.40
N LEU A 188 9.05 28.41 4.58
CA LEU A 188 7.61 28.40 4.29
C LEU A 188 6.81 27.82 5.47
N THR A 189 5.95 28.63 6.07
CA THR A 189 4.97 28.21 7.09
C THR A 189 3.56 28.48 6.57
N LEU A 190 2.77 27.43 6.38
CA LEU A 190 1.38 27.46 5.92
C LEU A 190 0.50 26.66 6.90
N GLN A 191 0.27 27.23 8.09
CA GLN A 191 -0.54 26.62 9.15
C GLN A 191 -1.95 27.22 9.13
N THR A 192 -2.78 26.76 8.20
CA THR A 192 -4.22 27.09 8.09
C THR A 192 -5.05 25.83 7.82
N LYS A 193 -6.26 25.76 8.37
CA LYS A 193 -7.20 24.64 8.16
C LYS A 193 -7.74 24.55 6.73
N SER A 194 -7.56 25.60 5.92
CA SER A 194 -7.96 25.62 4.50
C SER A 194 -6.96 24.94 3.56
N LEU A 195 -5.78 24.54 4.06
CA LEU A 195 -4.80 23.76 3.30
C LEU A 195 -5.08 22.25 3.42
N THR A 196 -5.11 21.57 2.28
CA THR A 196 -5.47 20.16 2.08
C THR A 196 -4.50 19.50 1.09
N GLY A 197 -4.54 18.17 0.93
CA GLY A 197 -3.75 17.48 -0.09
C GLY A 197 -4.03 17.97 -1.52
N ALA A 198 -5.30 18.27 -1.80
CA ALA A 198 -5.81 18.68 -3.11
C ALA A 198 -5.34 20.09 -3.54
N ASN A 199 -5.30 21.07 -2.62
CA ASN A 199 -4.86 22.44 -2.90
C ASN A 199 -3.43 22.76 -2.42
N PHE A 200 -2.65 21.75 -2.00
CA PHE A 200 -1.22 21.94 -1.75
C PHE A 200 -0.47 22.24 -3.08
N PRO A 201 0.22 23.39 -3.18
CA PRO A 201 0.80 23.89 -4.44
C PRO A 201 2.01 23.09 -4.93
N ASP A 202 2.31 23.20 -6.22
CA ASP A 202 3.57 22.70 -6.79
C ASP A 202 4.76 23.61 -6.45
N LEU A 203 5.45 23.25 -5.36
CA LEU A 203 6.66 23.93 -4.89
C LEU A 203 7.94 23.44 -5.59
N SER A 204 7.89 22.66 -6.68
CA SER A 204 9.07 22.08 -7.34
C SER A 204 10.11 23.12 -7.80
N LYS A 205 9.69 24.38 -8.03
CA LYS A 205 10.60 25.51 -8.34
C LYS A 205 11.42 25.97 -7.12
N ASN A 206 10.98 25.68 -5.89
CA ASN A 206 11.60 26.11 -4.64
C ASN A 206 12.82 25.26 -4.25
N THR A 207 13.77 25.14 -5.17
CA THR A 207 15.01 24.37 -4.98
C THR A 207 15.87 24.86 -3.81
N GLY A 208 15.65 26.09 -3.30
CA GLY A 208 16.28 26.64 -2.10
C GLY A 208 15.56 26.40 -0.77
N LEU A 209 14.39 25.73 -0.75
CA LEU A 209 13.58 25.60 0.47
C LEU A 209 14.25 24.68 1.50
N THR A 210 14.69 25.22 2.63
CA THR A 210 15.34 24.45 3.70
C THR A 210 14.40 24.10 4.85
N ASN A 211 13.28 24.79 4.98
CA ASN A 211 12.39 24.75 6.13
C ASN A 211 10.92 24.83 5.70
N LEU A 212 10.14 23.77 6.00
CA LEU A 212 8.71 23.69 5.70
C LEU A 212 7.90 23.42 6.98
N SER A 213 6.81 24.16 7.18
CA SER A 213 5.91 23.97 8.31
C SER A 213 4.44 24.03 7.90
N LEU A 214 3.75 22.90 8.07
CA LEU A 214 2.36 22.64 7.71
C LEU A 214 1.56 22.11 8.91
N ALA A 215 1.96 22.46 10.13
CA ALA A 215 1.31 21.97 11.35
C ALA A 215 -0.15 22.48 11.47
N SER A 216 -1.05 21.65 12.01
CA SER A 216 -2.47 21.96 12.25
C SER A 216 -3.25 22.42 11.00
N THR A 217 -3.05 21.71 9.88
CA THR A 217 -3.79 21.90 8.61
C THR A 217 -4.79 20.76 8.40
N ASN A 218 -5.22 20.51 7.16
CA ASN A 218 -6.04 19.36 6.77
C ASN A 218 -5.40 18.59 5.59
N ILE A 219 -4.06 18.52 5.56
CA ILE A 219 -3.31 17.68 4.61
C ILE A 219 -3.41 16.20 4.97
N ASP A 220 -3.13 15.37 3.97
CA ASP A 220 -3.11 13.91 3.99
C ASP A 220 -1.86 13.41 3.23
N ASP A 221 -1.62 12.11 3.21
CA ASP A 221 -0.40 11.52 2.63
C ASP A 221 -0.15 11.88 1.14
N THR A 222 -1.14 12.40 0.40
CA THR A 222 -0.96 12.84 -1.01
C THR A 222 0.00 14.02 -1.18
N VAL A 223 0.32 14.77 -0.11
CA VAL A 223 1.36 15.82 -0.18
C VAL A 223 2.78 15.27 -0.10
N LEU A 224 2.98 14.08 0.48
CA LEU A 224 4.33 13.57 0.78
C LEU A 224 5.20 13.40 -0.49
N PRO A 225 4.69 12.86 -1.63
CA PRO A 225 5.47 12.79 -2.87
C PRO A 225 5.73 14.15 -3.53
N LYS A 226 4.92 15.20 -3.23
CA LYS A 226 5.20 16.58 -3.67
C LYS A 226 6.37 17.15 -2.86
N ILE A 227 6.30 17.02 -1.53
CA ILE A 227 7.33 17.51 -0.59
C ILE A 227 8.67 16.77 -0.76
N ALA A 228 8.65 15.48 -1.08
CA ALA A 228 9.86 14.67 -1.30
C ALA A 228 10.74 15.16 -2.48
N GLN A 229 10.21 15.97 -3.40
CA GLN A 229 10.97 16.58 -4.50
C GLN A 229 11.85 17.75 -4.04
N LEU A 230 11.56 18.32 -2.87
CA LEU A 230 12.21 19.51 -2.32
C LEU A 230 13.52 19.13 -1.61
N THR A 231 14.46 18.59 -2.37
CA THR A 231 15.69 17.92 -1.88
C THR A 231 16.61 18.76 -0.99
N SER A 232 16.43 20.08 -0.93
CA SER A 232 17.12 20.98 0.01
C SER A 232 16.51 21.03 1.42
N LEU A 233 15.36 20.37 1.66
CA LEU A 233 14.66 20.42 2.94
C LEU A 233 15.51 19.83 4.08
N THR A 234 15.85 20.69 5.02
CA THR A 234 16.59 20.34 6.24
C THR A 234 15.65 20.06 7.42
N ARG A 235 14.47 20.70 7.46
CA ARG A 235 13.48 20.58 8.53
C ARG A 235 12.06 20.58 8.00
N ILE A 236 11.25 19.65 8.49
CA ILE A 236 9.81 19.53 8.20
C ILE A 236 9.03 19.48 9.52
N TYR A 237 7.96 20.27 9.61
CA TYR A 237 7.02 20.27 10.73
C TYR A 237 5.60 20.08 10.20
N MET A 238 4.93 18.97 10.54
CA MET A 238 3.58 18.62 10.12
C MET A 238 2.74 18.15 11.32
N ASP A 239 3.04 18.65 12.51
CA ASP A 239 2.36 18.27 13.75
C ASP A 239 0.83 18.53 13.67
N SER A 240 0.03 17.65 14.27
CA SER A 240 -1.44 17.69 14.30
C SER A 240 -2.15 17.56 12.95
N ASN A 241 -1.54 16.89 11.97
CA ASN A 241 -2.22 16.43 10.75
C ASN A 241 -2.51 14.93 10.86
N ILE A 242 -3.70 14.58 11.32
CA ILE A 242 -4.05 13.18 11.67
C ILE A 242 -4.13 12.23 10.47
N ASN A 243 -4.37 12.78 9.26
CA ASN A 243 -4.43 12.02 8.01
C ASN A 243 -3.04 11.80 7.36
N ILE A 244 -1.95 12.13 8.07
CA ILE A 244 -0.59 11.71 7.72
C ILE A 244 -0.33 10.38 8.43
N THR A 245 -0.34 9.28 7.68
CA THR A 245 -0.21 7.91 8.19
C THR A 245 1.18 7.31 7.93
N THR A 246 1.99 7.95 7.09
CA THR A 246 3.36 7.50 6.78
C THR A 246 4.37 8.66 6.72
N ILE A 247 5.65 8.30 6.77
CA ILE A 247 6.79 9.19 6.48
C ILE A 247 7.69 8.62 5.36
N GLU A 248 7.30 7.50 4.74
CA GLU A 248 8.12 6.74 3.78
C GLU A 248 8.73 7.61 2.66
N PRO A 249 7.98 8.51 1.97
CA PRO A 249 8.54 9.28 0.86
C PRO A 249 9.67 10.24 1.27
N PHE A 250 9.78 10.60 2.55
CA PHE A 250 10.81 11.53 3.02
C PHE A 250 12.20 10.90 3.14
N LYS A 251 12.33 9.57 3.04
CA LYS A 251 13.66 8.92 2.95
C LYS A 251 14.44 9.32 1.69
N ALA A 252 13.74 9.83 0.67
CA ALA A 252 14.34 10.41 -0.54
C ALA A 252 15.01 11.79 -0.32
N LEU A 253 14.78 12.46 0.82
CA LEU A 253 15.34 13.80 1.10
C LEU A 253 16.77 13.69 1.67
N PRO A 254 17.82 14.08 0.91
CA PRO A 254 19.21 13.74 1.24
C PRO A 254 19.78 14.49 2.45
N VAL A 255 19.15 15.59 2.90
CA VAL A 255 19.67 16.47 3.97
C VAL A 255 18.66 16.76 5.09
N LEU A 256 17.53 16.03 5.11
CA LEU A 256 16.51 16.16 6.14
C LEU A 256 17.06 15.65 7.48
N ASN A 257 17.35 16.58 8.40
CA ASN A 257 17.89 16.25 9.73
C ASN A 257 16.84 16.28 10.84
N SER A 258 15.74 17.03 10.66
CA SER A 258 14.70 17.23 11.66
C SER A 258 13.30 17.04 11.09
N LEU A 259 12.55 16.10 11.67
CA LEU A 259 11.15 15.85 11.35
C LEU A 259 10.30 16.01 12.62
N SER A 260 9.21 16.76 12.52
CA SER A 260 8.20 16.90 13.57
C SER A 260 6.82 16.53 12.99
N VAL A 261 6.21 15.51 13.58
CA VAL A 261 4.97 14.83 13.15
C VAL A 261 4.19 14.36 14.38
N GLN A 262 4.21 15.17 15.46
CA GLN A 262 3.44 14.86 16.67
C GLN A 262 1.94 14.89 16.36
N PHE A 263 1.14 14.06 17.02
CA PHE A 263 -0.32 14.02 16.82
C PHE A 263 -0.79 13.75 15.37
N CYS A 264 0.04 13.09 14.56
CA CYS A 264 -0.33 12.50 13.28
C CYS A 264 -0.97 11.11 13.47
N GLY A 265 -1.10 10.33 12.40
CA GLY A 265 -1.62 8.95 12.41
C GLY A 265 -0.57 7.88 12.11
N ILE A 266 0.74 8.17 12.28
CA ILE A 266 1.82 7.36 11.70
C ILE A 266 1.93 5.98 12.33
N THR A 267 1.91 4.96 11.47
CA THR A 267 1.90 3.54 11.86
C THR A 267 3.28 2.88 11.79
N ASP A 268 4.13 3.27 10.85
CA ASP A 268 5.44 2.65 10.61
C ASP A 268 6.61 3.61 10.81
N PHE A 269 7.51 3.26 11.73
CA PHE A 269 8.81 3.90 11.93
C PHE A 269 10.00 2.99 11.59
N THR A 270 9.79 1.77 11.07
CA THR A 270 10.87 0.89 10.55
C THR A 270 11.62 1.54 9.39
N VAL A 271 10.92 2.34 8.57
CA VAL A 271 11.49 3.14 7.48
C VAL A 271 12.54 4.18 7.94
N ILE A 272 12.64 4.51 9.23
CA ILE A 272 13.68 5.44 9.74
C ILE A 272 15.09 4.96 9.40
N ASN A 273 15.30 3.64 9.31
CA ASN A 273 16.59 3.04 8.93
C ASN A 273 17.03 3.40 7.49
N ASP A 274 16.11 3.83 6.62
CA ASP A 274 16.40 4.25 5.24
C ASP A 274 16.80 5.75 5.14
N PHE A 275 16.61 6.56 6.18
CA PHE A 275 16.82 8.02 6.09
C PHE A 275 18.31 8.38 6.10
N PRO A 276 18.83 9.14 5.11
CA PRO A 276 20.27 9.37 4.95
C PRO A 276 20.88 10.37 5.95
N ALA A 277 20.06 11.23 6.57
CA ALA A 277 20.53 12.35 7.42
C ALA A 277 19.67 12.62 8.66
N LEU A 278 18.59 11.87 8.88
CA LEU A 278 17.64 12.14 9.96
C LEU A 278 18.29 11.87 11.32
N SER A 279 18.22 12.86 12.22
CA SER A 279 18.87 12.78 13.55
C SER A 279 18.06 13.50 14.65
N TYR A 280 16.88 14.00 14.32
CA TYR A 280 15.90 14.56 15.24
C TYR A 280 14.50 14.15 14.78
N LEU A 281 13.79 13.35 15.57
CA LEU A 281 12.39 13.00 15.32
C LEU A 281 11.51 13.33 16.54
N SER A 282 10.51 14.18 16.31
CA SER A 282 9.43 14.45 17.26
C SER A 282 8.12 13.88 16.70
N ALA A 283 7.67 12.76 17.23
CA ALA A 283 6.51 11.99 16.77
C ALA A 283 5.62 11.56 17.95
N PHE A 284 5.58 12.35 19.01
CA PHE A 284 4.75 12.13 20.20
C PHE A 284 3.25 11.99 19.84
N GLY A 285 2.58 11.00 20.43
CA GLY A 285 1.12 10.93 20.46
C GLY A 285 0.44 10.63 19.13
N GLN A 286 0.95 9.67 18.34
CA GLN A 286 0.29 9.18 17.12
C GLN A 286 -1.12 8.64 17.39
N ASN A 287 -2.00 8.67 16.38
CA ASN A 287 -3.41 8.30 16.48
C ASN A 287 -3.75 7.30 15.36
N THR A 288 -3.15 6.11 15.45
CA THR A 288 -3.17 5.05 14.43
C THR A 288 -4.56 4.45 14.23
N GLY A 289 -4.86 3.95 13.03
CA GLY A 289 -6.12 3.28 12.68
C GLY A 289 -7.31 4.22 12.44
N ARG A 290 -7.26 5.46 12.92
CA ARG A 290 -8.42 6.37 12.99
C ARG A 290 -8.95 6.85 11.63
N THR A 291 -8.21 6.59 10.55
CA THR A 291 -8.56 6.92 9.16
C THR A 291 -8.84 5.66 8.32
N ASP A 292 -8.73 4.48 8.91
CA ASP A 292 -8.71 3.22 8.20
C ASP A 292 -10.16 2.74 7.93
N PRO A 293 -10.39 2.02 6.82
CA PRO A 293 -11.68 1.37 6.59
C PRO A 293 -11.91 0.24 7.61
N PRO A 294 -13.17 -0.05 7.98
CA PRO A 294 -13.51 -1.21 8.80
C PRO A 294 -12.90 -2.50 8.25
N THR A 295 -12.40 -3.34 9.16
CA THR A 295 -11.77 -4.62 8.80
C THR A 295 -12.74 -5.77 9.04
N ALA A 296 -13.17 -6.43 7.96
CA ALA A 296 -13.97 -7.64 8.05
C ALA A 296 -13.15 -8.78 8.68
N LEU A 297 -13.72 -9.41 9.72
CA LEU A 297 -13.14 -10.57 10.40
C LEU A 297 -14.16 -11.70 10.54
N SER A 298 -13.63 -12.91 10.75
CA SER A 298 -14.42 -14.12 11.01
C SER A 298 -14.87 -14.17 12.46
N ARG A 299 -16.10 -14.60 12.71
CA ARG A 299 -16.62 -14.82 14.07
C ARG A 299 -15.78 -15.84 14.84
N SER A 300 -15.24 -16.89 14.21
CA SER A 300 -14.34 -17.85 14.88
C SER A 300 -12.93 -17.32 15.15
N ALA A 301 -12.53 -16.17 14.58
CA ALA A 301 -11.33 -15.45 15.01
C ALA A 301 -11.48 -14.78 16.39
N LEU A 302 -12.71 -14.69 16.92
CA LEU A 302 -13.01 -14.24 18.27
C LEU A 302 -13.19 -15.47 19.19
N HIS A 303 -12.45 -15.53 20.29
CA HIS A 303 -12.40 -16.72 21.14
C HIS A 303 -13.55 -16.68 22.16
N TYR A 304 -14.68 -17.29 21.82
CA TYR A 304 -15.85 -17.39 22.71
C TYR A 304 -15.81 -18.66 23.58
N ASP A 305 -16.05 -18.50 24.88
CA ASP A 305 -16.23 -19.58 25.87
C ASP A 305 -17.70 -19.57 26.35
N SER A 306 -18.44 -20.62 25.99
CA SER A 306 -19.85 -20.81 26.36
C SER A 306 -20.06 -21.22 27.81
N ASP A 307 -19.08 -21.87 28.43
CA ASP A 307 -19.19 -22.42 29.78
C ASP A 307 -18.88 -21.35 30.84
N GLN A 308 -18.15 -20.30 30.45
CA GLN A 308 -17.84 -19.13 31.28
C GLN A 308 -18.57 -17.85 30.87
N GLU A 309 -19.32 -17.86 29.75
CA GLU A 309 -19.91 -16.66 29.12
C GLU A 309 -18.86 -15.55 28.92
N THR A 310 -17.74 -15.86 28.26
CA THR A 310 -16.68 -14.87 27.98
C THR A 310 -16.27 -14.82 26.52
N LEU A 311 -15.84 -13.65 26.06
CA LEU A 311 -15.30 -13.44 24.72
C LEU A 311 -13.92 -12.81 24.81
N PHE A 312 -12.89 -13.49 24.33
CA PHE A 312 -11.53 -12.94 24.22
C PHE A 312 -11.25 -12.49 22.78
N ILE A 313 -10.84 -11.22 22.65
CA ILE A 313 -10.46 -10.58 21.39
C ILE A 313 -8.93 -10.39 21.41
N PRO A 314 -8.15 -11.20 20.67
CA PRO A 314 -6.69 -11.11 20.65
C PRO A 314 -6.19 -9.85 19.93
N PHE A 315 -5.18 -9.19 20.50
CA PHE A 315 -4.55 -7.99 19.92
C PHE A 315 -3.66 -8.25 18.69
N SER A 316 -3.59 -9.51 18.22
CA SER A 316 -3.08 -9.87 16.89
C SER A 316 -4.07 -9.60 15.77
N LEU A 317 -5.35 -9.37 16.07
CA LEU A 317 -6.37 -8.95 15.09
C LEU A 317 -6.32 -7.46 14.75
N MET A 318 -5.53 -6.67 15.48
CA MET A 318 -5.46 -5.22 15.39
C MET A 318 -4.44 -4.82 14.30
N PRO A 319 -4.86 -4.44 13.07
CA PRO A 319 -3.94 -4.02 12.01
C PRO A 319 -3.27 -2.70 12.36
N ASN A 320 -2.29 -2.26 11.55
CA ASN A 320 -1.81 -0.87 11.49
C ASN A 320 -1.40 -0.25 12.85
N ARG A 321 -1.01 -1.09 13.82
CA ARG A 321 -0.45 -0.65 15.11
C ARG A 321 0.91 0.01 14.92
N MET A 322 1.16 1.07 15.68
CA MET A 322 2.42 1.80 15.68
C MET A 322 3.61 0.85 15.90
N THR A 323 4.59 0.86 14.99
CA THR A 323 5.77 -0.01 15.01
C THR A 323 7.04 0.84 15.02
N ASN A 324 7.92 0.61 16.00
CA ASN A 324 9.18 1.33 16.20
C ASN A 324 10.26 0.89 15.17
N PHE A 325 11.36 1.65 15.06
CA PHE A 325 12.42 1.41 14.07
C PHE A 325 13.08 0.01 14.13
N ASP A 326 12.98 -0.67 15.28
CA ASP A 326 13.52 -2.00 15.58
C ASP A 326 12.45 -3.12 15.50
N GLY A 327 11.22 -2.80 15.08
CA GLY A 327 10.09 -3.71 15.05
C GLY A 327 9.33 -3.84 16.38
N TYR A 328 9.68 -3.08 17.42
CA TYR A 328 8.90 -3.04 18.67
C TYR A 328 7.52 -2.42 18.44
N VAL A 329 6.47 -3.19 18.70
CA VAL A 329 5.06 -2.73 18.68
C VAL A 329 4.61 -2.47 20.12
N PRO A 330 4.31 -1.22 20.53
CA PRO A 330 3.91 -0.95 21.91
C PRO A 330 2.59 -1.64 22.28
N PRO A 331 2.45 -2.16 23.51
CA PRO A 331 1.19 -2.74 23.99
C PRO A 331 0.12 -1.65 24.18
N PHE A 332 -1.14 -2.07 24.26
CA PHE A 332 -2.22 -1.17 24.67
C PHE A 332 -2.21 -0.95 26.20
N THR A 333 -2.93 0.06 26.66
CA THR A 333 -3.19 0.26 28.09
C THR A 333 -4.02 -0.89 28.67
N THR A 334 -3.61 -1.43 29.81
CA THR A 334 -4.40 -2.43 30.57
C THR A 334 -5.51 -1.79 31.41
N SER A 335 -5.66 -0.45 31.35
CA SER A 335 -6.73 0.26 32.06
C SER A 335 -8.04 0.24 31.27
N ASN A 336 -9.05 -0.44 31.81
CA ASN A 336 -10.44 -0.40 31.33
C ASN A 336 -11.18 0.92 31.65
N SER A 337 -10.51 1.91 32.24
CA SER A 337 -11.13 3.20 32.56
C SER A 337 -11.54 3.98 31.31
N ALA A 338 -12.61 4.76 31.41
CA ALA A 338 -13.26 5.39 30.26
C ALA A 338 -12.40 6.39 29.47
N SER A 339 -11.30 6.86 30.05
CA SER A 339 -10.30 7.77 29.43
C SER A 339 -9.08 7.04 28.85
N ASN A 340 -9.03 5.71 28.97
CA ASN A 340 -7.98 4.81 28.53
C ASN A 340 -8.45 3.82 27.46
N THR A 341 -9.64 3.23 27.65
CA THR A 341 -10.22 2.23 26.74
C THR A 341 -11.71 2.49 26.48
N TYR A 342 -12.09 2.30 25.24
CA TYR A 342 -13.44 2.17 24.72
C TYR A 342 -13.49 0.89 23.88
N LEU A 343 -14.52 0.09 24.12
CA LEU A 343 -14.93 -1.02 23.26
C LEU A 343 -16.47 -0.96 23.21
N ASP A 344 -17.03 -1.08 22.02
CA ASP A 344 -18.46 -1.32 21.84
C ASP A 344 -18.72 -2.72 21.27
N PHE A 345 -19.98 -3.15 21.28
CA PHE A 345 -20.49 -4.10 20.28
C PHE A 345 -21.67 -3.42 19.57
N ASN A 346 -21.68 -3.46 18.24
CA ASN A 346 -22.70 -2.83 17.39
C ASN A 346 -22.93 -1.33 17.73
N GLY A 347 -21.88 -0.59 18.05
CA GLY A 347 -21.96 0.82 18.46
C GLY A 347 -22.49 1.06 19.88
N THR A 348 -22.84 -0.01 20.63
CA THR A 348 -23.26 0.08 22.04
C THR A 348 -22.05 -0.15 22.95
N ARG A 349 -21.55 0.93 23.56
CA ARG A 349 -20.37 0.91 24.44
C ARG A 349 -20.52 -0.10 25.58
N LEU A 350 -19.52 -0.95 25.76
CA LEU A 350 -19.45 -1.90 26.88
C LEU A 350 -19.04 -1.20 28.19
N PRO A 351 -19.65 -1.57 29.33
CA PRO A 351 -19.29 -1.03 30.63
C PRO A 351 -17.94 -1.61 31.11
N ALA A 352 -17.11 -0.75 31.69
CA ALA A 352 -15.72 -1.07 32.06
C ALA A 352 -15.56 -2.31 32.96
N ASN A 353 -16.56 -2.65 33.78
CA ASN A 353 -16.54 -3.82 34.67
C ASN A 353 -16.63 -5.17 33.94
N ARG A 354 -17.09 -5.22 32.67
CA ARG A 354 -17.01 -6.42 31.83
C ARG A 354 -15.60 -6.64 31.24
N LEU A 355 -14.75 -5.60 31.24
CA LEU A 355 -13.51 -5.56 30.46
C LEU A 355 -12.28 -5.90 31.31
N GLN A 356 -11.62 -7.01 30.99
CA GLN A 356 -10.32 -7.40 31.53
C GLN A 356 -9.27 -7.32 30.40
N ILE A 357 -8.18 -6.56 30.61
CA ILE A 357 -7.22 -6.25 29.54
C ILE A 357 -5.83 -6.75 29.92
N THR A 358 -5.17 -7.42 28.97
CA THR A 358 -3.81 -7.97 29.07
C THR A 358 -2.99 -7.55 27.87
N ASP A 359 -1.67 -7.72 27.88
CA ASP A 359 -0.83 -7.41 26.71
C ASP A 359 -1.14 -8.26 25.46
N LEU A 360 -1.90 -9.36 25.62
CA LEU A 360 -2.31 -10.28 24.54
C LEU A 360 -3.68 -9.96 23.92
N GLY A 361 -4.56 -9.26 24.64
CA GLY A 361 -5.94 -9.06 24.24
C GLY A 361 -6.87 -8.65 25.38
N ILE A 362 -8.14 -8.49 25.04
CA ILE A 362 -9.22 -8.08 25.93
C ILE A 362 -10.25 -9.21 26.09
N THR A 363 -10.53 -9.60 27.34
CA THR A 363 -11.61 -10.51 27.69
C THR A 363 -12.83 -9.69 28.13
N VAL A 364 -13.97 -9.94 27.49
CA VAL A 364 -15.28 -9.41 27.87
C VAL A 364 -16.05 -10.50 28.63
N SER A 365 -16.50 -10.22 29.85
CA SER A 365 -17.29 -11.16 30.64
C SER A 365 -18.80 -11.01 30.43
N ASN A 366 -19.56 -12.03 30.84
CA ASN A 366 -21.02 -12.09 30.77
C ASN A 366 -21.54 -11.96 29.34
N VAL A 367 -20.79 -12.45 28.35
CA VAL A 367 -21.21 -12.49 26.95
C VAL A 367 -22.05 -13.74 26.76
N THR A 368 -23.35 -13.57 26.54
CA THR A 368 -24.25 -14.72 26.28
C THR A 368 -24.05 -15.25 24.86
N GLU A 369 -24.43 -16.51 24.60
CA GLU A 369 -24.32 -17.10 23.26
C GLU A 369 -25.16 -16.31 22.21
N THR A 370 -26.31 -15.78 22.65
CA THR A 370 -27.16 -14.88 21.85
C THR A 370 -26.46 -13.56 21.57
N GLU A 371 -25.82 -12.94 22.57
CA GLU A 371 -25.05 -11.71 22.37
C GLU A 371 -23.93 -11.95 21.35
N PHE A 372 -23.09 -12.98 21.55
CA PHE A 372 -21.98 -13.33 20.66
C PHE A 372 -22.41 -13.56 19.21
N LYS A 373 -23.55 -14.23 18.98
CA LYS A 373 -24.13 -14.44 17.64
C LYS A 373 -24.73 -13.19 17.00
N THR A 374 -25.01 -12.14 17.79
CA THR A 374 -25.56 -10.87 17.31
C THR A 374 -24.53 -9.74 17.19
N ILE A 375 -23.26 -9.96 17.55
CA ILE A 375 -22.17 -9.03 17.23
C ILE A 375 -21.99 -9.02 15.71
N THR A 376 -22.34 -7.93 15.06
CA THR A 376 -22.09 -7.66 13.63
C THR A 376 -20.93 -6.69 13.44
N SER A 377 -20.57 -5.89 14.45
CA SER A 377 -19.40 -5.02 14.41
C SER A 377 -18.88 -4.65 15.81
N PHE A 378 -17.65 -4.13 15.89
CA PHE A 378 -17.12 -3.46 17.10
C PHE A 378 -16.09 -2.38 16.76
N GLU A 379 -16.09 -1.26 17.50
CA GLU A 379 -14.96 -0.33 17.57
C GLU A 379 -14.08 -0.63 18.79
N TYR A 380 -12.77 -0.81 18.59
CA TYR A 380 -11.77 -0.80 19.67
C TYR A 380 -10.94 0.49 19.62
N ASN A 381 -10.99 1.26 20.71
CA ASN A 381 -10.37 2.57 20.80
C ASN A 381 -9.64 2.71 22.15
N ALA A 382 -8.30 2.77 22.13
CA ALA A 382 -7.48 2.68 23.33
C ALA A 382 -6.17 3.49 23.26
N ARG A 383 -5.59 3.78 24.43
CA ARG A 383 -4.24 4.37 24.51
C ARG A 383 -3.15 3.34 24.28
N LEU A 384 -2.08 3.76 23.62
CA LEU A 384 -0.82 3.01 23.56
C LEU A 384 -0.07 3.17 24.89
N ASN A 385 0.34 2.06 25.50
CA ASN A 385 1.22 2.03 26.67
C ASN A 385 2.68 2.19 26.23
N ASN A 386 3.00 3.35 25.67
CA ASN A 386 4.32 3.71 25.13
C ASN A 386 4.93 4.92 25.87
N PRO A 387 5.21 4.86 27.18
CA PRO A 387 5.82 5.98 27.89
C PRO A 387 7.21 6.36 27.33
N ALA A 388 7.71 7.54 27.69
CA ALA A 388 9.09 7.88 27.38
C ALA A 388 10.06 6.85 28.01
N ASP A 389 11.19 6.62 27.34
CA ASP A 389 12.25 5.69 27.75
C ASP A 389 11.87 4.18 27.80
N SER A 390 10.69 3.76 27.32
CA SER A 390 10.31 2.33 27.24
C SER A 390 10.60 1.65 25.90
N TYR A 391 10.97 2.41 24.87
CA TYR A 391 11.30 1.94 23.53
C TYR A 391 12.76 2.29 23.18
N ALA A 392 13.37 1.51 22.28
CA ALA A 392 14.73 1.81 21.84
C ALA A 392 14.78 3.09 20.97
N LYS A 393 15.97 3.70 20.89
CA LYS A 393 16.27 4.82 20.01
C LYS A 393 17.28 4.38 18.93
N PRO A 394 17.15 4.82 17.66
CA PRO A 394 18.17 4.57 16.65
C PRO A 394 19.50 5.26 16.98
N ASP A 395 20.61 4.67 16.56
CA ASP A 395 21.94 5.27 16.73
C ASP A 395 22.06 6.61 15.98
N GLY A 396 22.90 7.51 16.49
CA GLY A 396 23.12 8.85 15.93
C GLY A 396 22.01 9.88 16.22
N PHE A 397 20.80 9.47 16.62
CA PHE A 397 19.71 10.42 16.91
C PHE A 397 20.00 11.29 18.13
N SER A 398 19.97 12.61 17.94
CA SER A 398 20.06 13.62 19.00
C SER A 398 18.78 13.68 19.85
N PHE A 399 17.62 13.49 19.21
CA PHE A 399 16.31 13.44 19.85
C PHE A 399 15.40 12.46 19.09
N TYR A 400 14.62 11.68 19.82
CA TYR A 400 13.72 10.67 19.27
C TYR A 400 12.57 10.43 20.24
N ALA A 401 11.35 10.77 19.83
CA ALA A 401 10.18 10.61 20.66
C ALA A 401 8.98 10.09 19.85
N ILE A 402 8.65 8.80 20.02
CA ILE A 402 7.40 8.18 19.54
C ILE A 402 6.43 7.88 20.70
N SER A 403 6.64 8.52 21.85
CA SER A 403 5.92 8.21 23.10
C SER A 403 4.45 8.64 23.09
N SER A 404 3.67 7.98 23.95
CA SER A 404 2.20 8.04 23.99
C SER A 404 1.55 7.60 22.67
N GLY A 405 0.23 7.76 22.57
CA GLY A 405 -0.54 7.54 21.36
C GLY A 405 -1.94 7.02 21.66
N THR A 406 -2.77 7.00 20.62
CA THR A 406 -4.06 6.33 20.60
C THR A 406 -4.15 5.41 19.38
N TYR A 407 -5.02 4.43 19.49
CA TYR A 407 -5.43 3.53 18.43
C TYR A 407 -6.96 3.55 18.40
N LEU A 408 -7.55 3.65 17.22
CA LEU A 408 -8.98 3.46 16.98
C LEU A 408 -9.12 2.60 15.75
N HIS A 409 -9.86 1.49 15.83
CA HIS A 409 -10.15 0.67 14.66
C HIS A 409 -11.53 0.04 14.75
N GLN A 410 -12.18 -0.09 13.59
CA GLN A 410 -13.52 -0.64 13.45
C GLN A 410 -13.47 -2.00 12.74
N PHE A 411 -14.31 -2.93 13.17
CA PHE A 411 -14.34 -4.29 12.64
C PHE A 411 -15.76 -4.72 12.31
N ASP A 412 -15.92 -5.38 11.16
CA ASP A 412 -17.17 -6.04 10.77
C ASP A 412 -17.04 -7.55 11.07
N VAL A 413 -17.95 -8.08 11.88
CA VAL A 413 -17.90 -9.46 12.38
C VAL A 413 -18.83 -10.34 11.53
N LEU A 414 -18.23 -11.03 10.56
CA LEU A 414 -18.93 -11.89 9.61
C LEU A 414 -18.84 -13.36 10.04
N ASP A 415 -19.86 -14.14 9.70
CA ASP A 415 -19.86 -15.58 9.95
C ASP A 415 -18.88 -16.30 9.02
N ASP A 416 -18.34 -17.43 9.48
CA ASP A 416 -17.47 -18.29 8.68
C ASP A 416 -18.25 -19.00 7.56
N GLY A 417 -17.67 -19.01 6.36
CA GLY A 417 -18.08 -19.91 5.31
C GLY A 417 -17.58 -21.33 5.57
N GLN A 418 -18.36 -22.33 5.18
CA GLN A 418 -17.92 -23.72 5.18
C GLN A 418 -16.77 -23.92 4.18
N PRO A 419 -15.82 -24.83 4.46
CA PRO A 419 -14.62 -24.95 3.66
C PRO A 419 -14.90 -25.50 2.25
N VAL A 420 -14.11 -25.03 1.29
CA VAL A 420 -14.01 -25.62 -0.04
C VAL A 420 -12.91 -26.68 0.01
N THR A 421 -13.30 -27.95 -0.16
CA THR A 421 -12.36 -29.07 -0.20
C THR A 421 -11.91 -29.33 -1.64
N ILE A 422 -10.60 -29.42 -1.85
CA ILE A 422 -10.00 -29.63 -3.17
C ILE A 422 -9.47 -31.07 -3.25
N HIS A 423 -9.70 -31.72 -4.38
CA HIS A 423 -9.25 -33.08 -4.67
C HIS A 423 -8.49 -33.14 -5.99
N TYR A 424 -7.45 -33.97 -6.03
CA TYR A 424 -6.63 -34.23 -7.21
C TYR A 424 -6.60 -35.75 -7.42
N GLN A 425 -7.23 -36.24 -8.49
CA GLN A 425 -7.37 -37.67 -8.75
C GLN A 425 -7.18 -37.98 -10.23
N ASP A 426 -6.90 -39.24 -10.57
CA ASP A 426 -6.89 -39.68 -11.96
C ASP A 426 -8.27 -40.12 -12.46
N THR A 427 -8.34 -40.54 -13.72
CA THR A 427 -9.55 -41.04 -14.39
C THR A 427 -10.13 -42.33 -13.78
N ALA A 428 -9.40 -43.03 -12.91
CA ALA A 428 -9.90 -44.17 -12.13
C ALA A 428 -10.41 -43.76 -10.73
N GLY A 429 -10.22 -42.50 -10.33
CA GLY A 429 -10.51 -41.99 -9.00
C GLY A 429 -9.36 -42.17 -8.00
N GLU A 430 -8.19 -42.63 -8.44
CA GLU A 430 -7.03 -42.79 -7.56
C GLU A 430 -6.39 -41.43 -7.24
N LYS A 431 -6.07 -41.21 -5.96
CA LYS A 431 -5.68 -39.90 -5.43
C LYS A 431 -4.22 -39.58 -5.75
N LEU A 432 -4.00 -38.52 -6.54
CA LEU A 432 -2.68 -38.11 -7.04
C LEU A 432 -1.90 -37.20 -6.09
N LEU A 433 -2.61 -36.33 -5.34
CA LEU A 433 -2.04 -35.43 -4.34
C LEU A 433 -2.89 -35.43 -3.06
N PRO A 434 -2.36 -34.97 -1.91
CA PRO A 434 -3.17 -34.65 -0.73
C PRO A 434 -4.38 -33.75 -1.07
N SER A 435 -5.44 -33.84 -0.26
CA SER A 435 -6.58 -32.94 -0.42
C SER A 435 -6.26 -31.64 0.30
N GLU A 436 -6.51 -30.49 -0.34
CA GLU A 436 -6.47 -29.19 0.33
C GLU A 436 -7.85 -28.81 0.86
N THR A 437 -7.88 -27.89 1.82
CA THR A 437 -9.10 -27.14 2.17
C THR A 437 -8.79 -25.64 2.08
N ARG A 438 -9.75 -24.87 1.58
CA ARG A 438 -9.75 -23.40 1.62
C ARG A 438 -10.90 -22.95 2.51
N SER A 439 -10.68 -21.91 3.30
CA SER A 439 -11.69 -21.31 4.18
C SER A 439 -11.72 -19.80 3.96
N GLY A 440 -12.85 -19.17 4.29
CA GLY A 440 -13.04 -17.73 4.16
C GLY A 440 -14.36 -17.28 4.78
N LEU A 441 -14.63 -15.99 4.73
CA LEU A 441 -15.85 -15.39 5.29
C LEU A 441 -17.07 -15.76 4.44
N LEU A 442 -18.24 -15.89 5.06
CA LEU A 442 -19.48 -16.21 4.36
C LEU A 442 -19.77 -15.16 3.26
N GLY A 443 -19.87 -15.61 2.00
CA GLY A 443 -20.03 -14.75 0.83
C GLY A 443 -18.74 -14.23 0.19
N GLN A 444 -17.58 -14.34 0.86
CA GLN A 444 -16.27 -13.99 0.28
C GLN A 444 -16.02 -14.86 -0.97
N SER A 445 -15.47 -14.26 -2.03
CA SER A 445 -15.15 -14.97 -3.26
C SER A 445 -13.88 -15.82 -3.15
N PHE A 446 -13.84 -16.92 -3.89
CA PHE A 446 -12.65 -17.74 -4.12
C PHE A 446 -12.47 -18.05 -5.61
N ASP A 447 -11.22 -18.30 -5.99
CA ASP A 447 -10.84 -18.90 -7.26
C ASP A 447 -9.71 -19.90 -7.01
N ILE A 448 -9.75 -21.04 -7.69
CA ILE A 448 -8.88 -22.20 -7.45
C ILE A 448 -8.39 -22.71 -8.80
N THR A 449 -7.10 -22.53 -9.04
CA THR A 449 -6.40 -23.06 -10.21
C THR A 449 -6.02 -24.53 -9.99
N ALA A 450 -6.15 -25.36 -11.03
CA ALA A 450 -5.61 -26.71 -11.02
C ALA A 450 -4.08 -26.71 -10.86
N GLN A 451 -3.53 -27.66 -10.11
CA GLN A 451 -2.08 -27.81 -9.97
C GLN A 451 -1.52 -28.70 -11.10
N GLU A 452 -0.34 -28.36 -11.63
CA GLU A 452 0.35 -29.23 -12.60
C GLU A 452 0.91 -30.48 -11.91
N ILE A 453 0.63 -31.66 -12.47
CA ILE A 453 1.07 -32.96 -11.94
C ILE A 453 1.99 -33.63 -12.98
N PRO A 454 3.29 -33.82 -12.71
CA PRO A 454 4.23 -34.38 -13.68
C PRO A 454 3.82 -35.75 -14.23
N GLY A 455 3.80 -35.90 -15.55
CA GLY A 455 3.36 -37.12 -16.23
C GLY A 455 1.84 -37.27 -16.36
N TYR A 456 1.07 -36.26 -15.97
CA TYR A 456 -0.38 -36.19 -16.08
C TYR A 456 -0.80 -34.86 -16.74
N GLN A 457 -1.98 -34.85 -17.36
CA GLN A 457 -2.62 -33.68 -17.95
C GLN A 457 -4.02 -33.53 -17.34
N LEU A 458 -4.44 -32.30 -17.02
CA LEU A 458 -5.80 -32.05 -16.54
C LEU A 458 -6.79 -32.41 -17.65
N GLN A 459 -7.78 -33.27 -17.33
CA GLN A 459 -8.84 -33.67 -18.25
C GLN A 459 -10.13 -32.88 -17.99
N GLU A 460 -10.56 -32.80 -16.74
CA GLU A 460 -11.78 -32.07 -16.36
C GLU A 460 -11.74 -31.57 -14.90
N THR A 461 -12.67 -30.68 -14.57
CA THR A 461 -12.90 -30.15 -13.22
C THR A 461 -14.36 -30.39 -12.85
N ILE A 462 -14.59 -31.11 -11.75
CA ILE A 462 -15.91 -31.41 -11.21
C ILE A 462 -16.17 -30.45 -10.03
N GLY A 463 -17.34 -29.82 -10.02
CA GLY A 463 -17.70 -28.76 -9.07
C GLY A 463 -17.39 -27.35 -9.61
N HIS A 464 -17.42 -26.36 -8.73
CA HIS A 464 -17.17 -24.95 -9.08
C HIS A 464 -15.83 -24.50 -8.49
N ASN A 465 -14.80 -24.39 -9.33
CA ASN A 465 -13.47 -23.98 -8.89
C ASN A 465 -13.35 -22.47 -8.57
N SER A 466 -14.32 -21.66 -9.02
CA SER A 466 -14.52 -20.29 -8.58
C SER A 466 -15.96 -20.08 -8.11
N GLY A 467 -16.15 -19.16 -7.15
CA GLY A 467 -17.45 -18.91 -6.52
C GLY A 467 -17.32 -18.06 -5.26
N SER A 468 -18.23 -18.26 -4.32
CA SER A 468 -18.19 -17.71 -2.96
C SER A 468 -18.29 -18.82 -1.93
N PHE A 469 -17.67 -18.64 -0.76
CA PHE A 469 -17.88 -19.53 0.38
C PHE A 469 -19.33 -19.43 0.86
N THR A 470 -19.99 -20.57 1.08
CA THR A 470 -21.39 -20.64 1.50
C THR A 470 -21.53 -21.21 2.92
N ASN A 471 -22.76 -21.36 3.40
CA ASN A 471 -23.04 -22.09 4.65
C ASN A 471 -23.13 -23.62 4.46
N GLN A 472 -22.68 -24.14 3.30
CA GLN A 472 -22.60 -25.56 2.97
C GLN A 472 -21.19 -25.90 2.48
N GLU A 473 -20.68 -27.08 2.82
CA GLU A 473 -19.39 -27.57 2.33
C GLU A 473 -19.40 -27.64 0.80
N GLN A 474 -18.29 -27.23 0.18
CA GLN A 474 -18.14 -27.18 -1.27
C GLN A 474 -16.96 -28.08 -1.68
N THR A 475 -17.05 -28.75 -2.83
CA THR A 475 -15.99 -29.65 -3.31
C THR A 475 -15.59 -29.31 -4.74
N VAL A 476 -14.28 -29.31 -5.00
CA VAL A 476 -13.67 -29.11 -6.31
C VAL A 476 -12.73 -30.27 -6.59
N THR A 477 -13.03 -31.07 -7.61
CA THR A 477 -12.21 -32.23 -7.97
C THR A 477 -11.59 -32.03 -9.34
N PHE A 478 -10.26 -31.88 -9.38
CA PHE A 478 -9.48 -31.88 -10.60
C PHE A 478 -9.15 -33.33 -10.99
N VAL A 479 -9.59 -33.73 -12.19
CA VAL A 479 -9.43 -35.09 -12.73
C VAL A 479 -8.36 -35.06 -13.83
N TYR A 480 -7.36 -35.92 -13.70
CA TYR A 480 -6.19 -35.92 -14.58
C TYR A 480 -6.04 -37.23 -15.36
N GLN A 481 -5.66 -37.12 -16.63
CA GLN A 481 -5.30 -38.26 -17.48
C GLN A 481 -3.78 -38.43 -17.50
N LYS A 482 -3.31 -39.69 -17.41
CA LYS A 482 -1.87 -39.98 -17.45
C LYS A 482 -1.33 -39.89 -18.88
N ILE A 483 -0.22 -39.18 -19.06
CA ILE A 483 0.42 -39.01 -20.36
C ILE A 483 1.13 -40.32 -20.75
N SER A 484 0.61 -41.00 -21.76
CA SER A 484 1.21 -42.20 -22.35
C SER A 484 2.14 -41.84 -23.52
N ALA A 485 3.37 -42.37 -23.50
CA ALA A 485 4.31 -42.19 -24.60
C ALA A 485 3.95 -43.08 -25.80
N PRO A 486 4.09 -42.60 -27.05
CA PRO A 486 3.90 -43.42 -28.23
C PRO A 486 5.01 -44.47 -28.34
N ILE A 487 4.63 -45.71 -28.67
CA ILE A 487 5.58 -46.76 -29.03
C ILE A 487 6.03 -46.49 -30.47
N ILE A 488 7.33 -46.28 -30.67
CA ILE A 488 7.94 -46.23 -32.00
C ILE A 488 8.44 -47.62 -32.32
N GLU A 489 7.79 -48.31 -33.27
CA GLU A 489 8.37 -49.52 -33.87
C GLU A 489 9.51 -49.13 -34.80
N ILE A 490 10.67 -49.77 -34.65
CA ILE A 490 11.85 -49.53 -35.48
C ILE A 490 11.80 -50.50 -36.66
N GLU A 491 11.85 -49.99 -37.89
CA GLU A 491 11.97 -50.82 -39.09
C GLU A 491 13.41 -51.30 -39.28
N GLY A 492 13.59 -52.60 -39.52
CA GLY A 492 14.84 -53.21 -39.95
C GLY A 492 14.80 -53.52 -41.46
N LYS A 493 15.97 -53.74 -42.07
CA LYS A 493 16.09 -53.85 -43.53
C LYS A 493 17.01 -54.99 -43.99
N VAL A 494 16.51 -55.79 -44.93
CA VAL A 494 17.22 -56.91 -45.55
C VAL A 494 17.37 -56.64 -47.04
N ILE A 495 18.60 -56.75 -47.53
CA ILE A 495 18.99 -56.47 -48.90
C ILE A 495 19.40 -57.78 -49.58
N VAL A 496 18.69 -58.16 -50.64
CA VAL A 496 18.92 -59.40 -51.38
C VAL A 496 19.54 -59.08 -52.74
N HIS A 497 20.81 -59.44 -52.88
CA HIS A 497 21.58 -59.30 -54.11
C HIS A 497 21.56 -60.60 -54.92
N TYR A 498 21.39 -60.47 -56.23
CA TYR A 498 21.48 -61.56 -57.21
C TYR A 498 22.59 -61.18 -58.18
N VAL A 499 23.72 -61.90 -58.15
CA VAL A 499 24.95 -61.54 -58.85
C VAL A 499 25.47 -62.69 -59.71
N ASP A 500 26.24 -62.38 -60.75
CA ASP A 500 26.95 -63.40 -61.53
C ASP A 500 28.27 -63.85 -60.84
N THR A 501 28.94 -64.86 -61.40
CA THR A 501 30.23 -65.36 -60.89
C THR A 501 31.39 -64.36 -60.94
N THR A 502 31.23 -63.22 -61.61
CA THR A 502 32.19 -62.09 -61.58
C THR A 502 31.85 -61.05 -60.52
N GLY A 503 30.73 -61.21 -59.81
CA GLY A 503 30.22 -60.28 -58.81
C GLY A 503 29.37 -59.15 -59.40
N LYS A 504 29.02 -59.20 -60.69
CA LYS A 504 28.16 -58.20 -61.31
C LYS A 504 26.71 -58.42 -60.93
N GLU A 505 26.03 -57.37 -60.48
CA GLU A 505 24.61 -57.43 -60.15
C GLU A 505 23.71 -57.70 -61.37
N ILE A 506 22.85 -58.71 -61.21
CA ILE A 506 21.78 -59.10 -62.13
C ILE A 506 20.45 -58.48 -61.66
N LYS A 507 20.20 -58.50 -60.34
CA LYS A 507 19.02 -57.92 -59.69
C LYS A 507 19.32 -57.60 -58.22
N LYS A 508 18.64 -56.61 -57.66
CA LYS A 508 18.59 -56.30 -56.22
C LYS A 508 17.13 -56.24 -55.76
N ILE A 509 16.86 -56.73 -54.56
CA ILE A 509 15.58 -56.65 -53.86
C ILE A 509 15.86 -56.11 -52.45
N VAL A 510 14.93 -55.35 -51.89
CA VAL A 510 14.98 -54.88 -50.50
C VAL A 510 13.68 -55.27 -49.82
N GLN A 511 13.78 -55.85 -48.63
CA GLN A 511 12.66 -56.14 -47.72
C GLN A 511 12.82 -55.25 -46.47
N THR A 512 11.71 -54.80 -45.91
CA THR A 512 11.64 -53.98 -44.68
C THR A 512 10.41 -54.36 -43.87
N ASP A 513 10.58 -54.53 -42.55
CA ASP A 513 9.52 -54.82 -41.56
C ASP A 513 10.06 -54.45 -40.17
N THR A 514 9.24 -54.47 -39.11
CA THR A 514 9.68 -54.16 -37.74
C THR A 514 10.82 -55.09 -37.29
N VAL A 515 11.83 -54.53 -36.60
CA VAL A 515 12.93 -55.29 -35.99
C VAL A 515 12.39 -56.43 -35.11
N GLY A 516 12.96 -57.62 -35.28
CA GLY A 516 12.50 -58.86 -34.63
C GLY A 516 11.42 -59.64 -35.38
N LYS A 517 10.84 -59.11 -36.47
CA LYS A 517 9.98 -59.88 -37.38
C LYS A 517 10.83 -60.87 -38.20
N PRO A 518 10.32 -62.06 -38.55
CA PRO A 518 11.05 -63.02 -39.36
C PRO A 518 11.06 -62.61 -40.83
N PHE A 519 12.24 -62.63 -41.47
CA PHE A 519 12.39 -62.49 -42.91
C PHE A 519 12.70 -63.82 -43.58
N THR A 520 12.42 -63.93 -44.86
CA THR A 520 12.83 -65.04 -45.72
C THR A 520 13.11 -64.52 -47.13
N THR A 521 14.22 -64.99 -47.68
CA THR A 521 14.70 -64.66 -49.03
C THR A 521 14.71 -65.94 -49.87
N GLU A 522 14.40 -65.80 -51.15
CA GLU A 522 14.19 -66.93 -52.06
C GLU A 522 15.25 -66.94 -53.17
N GLN A 523 15.66 -68.14 -53.58
CA GLN A 523 16.44 -68.29 -54.81
C GLN A 523 15.51 -68.03 -56.00
N LEU A 524 15.89 -67.11 -56.88
CA LEU A 524 15.13 -66.85 -58.10
C LEU A 524 15.61 -67.77 -59.23
N ASP A 525 14.68 -68.30 -60.02
CA ASP A 525 15.00 -68.84 -61.33
C ASP A 525 15.21 -67.66 -62.30
N LEU A 526 16.42 -67.52 -62.84
CA LEU A 526 16.86 -66.39 -63.65
C LEU A 526 17.22 -66.90 -65.05
N LYS A 527 16.34 -66.68 -66.03
CA LYS A 527 16.47 -67.20 -67.40
C LYS A 527 17.85 -66.88 -68.00
N GLY A 528 18.66 -67.91 -68.22
CA GLY A 528 20.04 -67.83 -68.72
C GLY A 528 21.13 -67.72 -67.63
N PHE A 529 20.82 -68.08 -66.38
CA PHE A 529 21.75 -68.10 -65.26
C PHE A 529 21.50 -69.30 -64.31
N THR A 530 22.30 -70.36 -64.40
CA THR A 530 22.30 -71.47 -63.43
C THR A 530 22.81 -71.02 -62.05
N PHE A 531 22.02 -71.22 -60.99
CA PHE A 531 22.43 -70.93 -59.61
C PHE A 531 23.67 -71.72 -59.16
N LYS A 532 24.53 -71.09 -58.35
CA LYS A 532 25.79 -71.68 -57.86
C LYS A 532 25.87 -71.77 -56.34
N GLU A 533 25.73 -70.64 -55.64
CA GLU A 533 25.98 -70.55 -54.18
C GLU A 533 25.24 -69.36 -53.55
N ILE A 534 24.88 -69.46 -52.27
CA ILE A 534 24.34 -68.35 -51.47
C ILE A 534 25.35 -67.93 -50.40
N LYS A 535 25.39 -66.63 -50.10
CA LYS A 535 26.23 -66.00 -49.07
C LYS A 535 25.36 -65.13 -48.16
N GLY A 536 25.59 -65.20 -46.85
CA GLY A 536 24.64 -64.69 -45.85
C GLY A 536 23.59 -65.74 -45.46
N THR A 537 22.69 -65.38 -44.54
CA THR A 537 21.64 -66.27 -44.02
C THR A 537 20.30 -65.98 -44.72
N PRO A 538 19.71 -66.92 -45.49
CA PRO A 538 18.50 -66.65 -46.27
C PRO A 538 17.25 -66.40 -45.43
N THR A 539 17.26 -66.83 -44.17
CA THR A 539 16.19 -66.63 -43.19
C THR A 539 16.80 -66.09 -41.89
N GLY A 540 16.03 -65.27 -41.18
CA GLY A 540 16.48 -64.62 -39.95
C GLY A 540 15.39 -63.74 -39.36
N LEU A 541 15.76 -62.88 -38.42
CA LEU A 541 14.91 -61.78 -37.95
C LEU A 541 15.50 -60.44 -38.43
N PHE A 542 14.65 -59.48 -38.78
CA PHE A 542 15.09 -58.11 -39.12
C PHE A 542 15.84 -57.49 -37.94
N THR A 543 16.98 -56.84 -38.21
CA THR A 543 17.78 -56.10 -37.21
C THR A 543 17.84 -54.60 -37.50
N GLU A 544 18.26 -53.81 -36.50
CA GLU A 544 18.52 -52.37 -36.64
C GLU A 544 19.66 -52.06 -37.63
N GLU A 545 20.61 -52.99 -37.78
CA GLU A 545 21.64 -52.95 -38.84
C GLU A 545 21.11 -53.58 -40.14
N ASP A 546 21.47 -52.98 -41.29
CA ASP A 546 21.20 -53.51 -42.64
C ASP A 546 21.79 -54.92 -42.81
N GLN A 547 20.96 -55.89 -43.15
CA GLN A 547 21.35 -57.29 -43.37
C GLN A 547 21.47 -57.57 -44.88
N GLU A 548 22.55 -58.25 -45.32
CA GLU A 548 22.73 -58.60 -46.73
C GLU A 548 22.74 -60.11 -46.98
N VAL A 549 22.02 -60.54 -48.04
CA VAL A 549 22.01 -61.91 -48.56
C VAL A 549 22.34 -61.87 -50.05
N THR A 550 23.32 -62.65 -50.50
CA THR A 550 23.76 -62.66 -51.90
C THR A 550 23.64 -64.04 -52.52
N TYR A 551 22.80 -64.18 -53.53
CA TYR A 551 22.70 -65.36 -54.39
C TYR A 551 23.61 -65.18 -55.62
N VAL A 552 24.51 -66.13 -55.85
CA VAL A 552 25.49 -66.11 -56.95
C VAL A 552 25.10 -67.13 -58.02
N TYR A 553 25.10 -66.70 -59.28
CA TYR A 553 24.72 -67.50 -60.43
C TYR A 553 25.85 -67.55 -61.47
N THR A 554 25.97 -68.69 -62.16
CA THR A 554 26.81 -68.81 -63.35
C THR A 554 25.97 -68.43 -64.56
N LYS A 555 26.48 -67.57 -65.45
CA LYS A 555 25.75 -67.24 -66.68
C LYS A 555 25.80 -68.41 -67.65
N ASP A 556 24.64 -68.81 -68.17
CA ASP A 556 24.54 -69.86 -69.19
C ASP A 556 24.87 -69.28 -70.57
N GLU A 557 25.53 -70.07 -71.42
CA GLU A 557 25.81 -69.67 -72.80
C GLU A 557 24.52 -69.83 -73.64
N THR A 558 23.84 -68.71 -73.87
CA THR A 558 22.48 -68.70 -74.41
C THR A 558 22.40 -69.01 -75.90
N GLU A 559 21.76 -70.13 -76.25
CA GLU A 559 20.87 -70.13 -77.41
C GLU A 559 19.52 -69.45 -77.06
N SER A 560 18.78 -69.02 -78.08
CA SER A 560 17.68 -68.06 -77.96
C SER A 560 16.31 -68.73 -77.81
N THR A 561 15.41 -68.18 -76.98
CA THR A 561 14.15 -67.54 -77.45
C THR A 561 13.24 -66.98 -76.33
N THR A 562 12.70 -65.79 -76.61
CA THR A 562 11.28 -65.33 -76.56
C THR A 562 10.28 -65.78 -75.46
N SER A 563 9.36 -64.84 -75.15
CA SER A 563 7.91 -64.96 -74.83
C SER A 563 7.37 -65.76 -73.62
N THR A 564 6.16 -65.49 -73.08
CA THR A 564 5.36 -64.26 -72.76
C THR A 564 4.14 -64.74 -71.93
N GLU A 565 3.55 -63.90 -71.05
CA GLU A 565 2.10 -63.97 -70.64
C GLU A 565 1.63 -65.24 -69.86
N SER A 566 0.49 -65.28 -69.13
CA SER A 566 -0.32 -64.21 -68.50
C SER A 566 -1.17 -64.78 -67.32
N SER A 567 -2.02 -63.92 -66.75
CA SER A 567 -3.25 -64.09 -65.91
C SER A 567 -3.96 -65.46 -65.92
N GLU A 568 -4.75 -65.86 -64.89
CA GLU A 568 -6.04 -65.28 -64.42
C GLU A 568 -6.44 -65.84 -63.01
N THR A 569 -7.11 -65.13 -62.08
CA THR A 569 -8.53 -64.62 -61.97
C THR A 569 -9.52 -65.67 -61.38
N THR A 570 -10.65 -65.36 -60.70
CA THR A 570 -11.21 -64.12 -60.08
C THR A 570 -11.09 -64.20 -58.52
N GLU A 571 -12.03 -63.97 -57.56
CA GLU A 571 -13.42 -63.43 -57.42
C GLU A 571 -13.55 -62.82 -55.99
N THR A 572 -14.13 -61.64 -55.67
CA THR A 572 -15.53 -61.10 -55.72
C THR A 572 -16.49 -61.80 -54.71
N THR A 573 -17.31 -61.14 -53.86
CA THR A 573 -17.95 -59.80 -53.82
C THR A 573 -18.14 -59.35 -52.33
N THR A 574 -18.31 -58.09 -51.89
CA THR A 574 -19.44 -57.16 -52.18
C THR A 574 -19.22 -55.73 -51.61
N SER A 575 -19.59 -54.69 -52.40
CA SER A 575 -20.11 -53.32 -52.13
C SER A 575 -20.05 -52.68 -50.70
N SER A 576 -19.98 -51.33 -50.51
CA SER A 576 -20.57 -50.25 -51.34
C SER A 576 -20.04 -48.80 -51.14
N THR A 577 -19.75 -48.12 -52.26
CA THR A 577 -20.17 -46.75 -52.70
C THR A 577 -19.90 -45.43 -51.90
N GLU A 578 -19.05 -44.55 -52.46
CA GLU A 578 -19.04 -43.03 -52.49
C GLU A 578 -19.10 -42.17 -51.18
N LYS A 579 -18.80 -40.85 -51.12
CA LYS A 579 -18.54 -39.76 -52.10
C LYS A 579 -17.73 -38.56 -51.50
N GLY A 580 -17.00 -37.80 -52.33
CA GLY A 580 -16.56 -36.39 -52.08
C GLY A 580 -15.29 -36.20 -51.22
N ALA A 581 -14.27 -35.38 -51.56
CA ALA A 581 -14.19 -33.96 -51.99
C ALA A 581 -14.13 -32.96 -50.80
N GLN A 582 -13.24 -31.94 -50.74
CA GLN A 582 -12.16 -31.49 -51.62
C GLN A 582 -11.28 -30.39 -50.96
N GLY A 583 -9.95 -30.39 -51.22
CA GLY A 583 -9.03 -29.26 -50.96
C GLY A 583 -8.46 -29.16 -49.53
N SER A 584 -7.36 -28.44 -49.28
CA SER A 584 -6.44 -27.74 -50.20
C SER A 584 -5.01 -27.72 -49.64
N ALA A 585 -4.02 -27.39 -50.49
CA ALA A 585 -2.59 -27.51 -50.16
C ALA A 585 -1.99 -26.24 -49.51
N ASN A 586 -0.83 -26.40 -48.86
CA ASN A 586 0.40 -25.80 -49.39
C ASN A 586 1.68 -26.43 -48.80
N GLN A 587 2.77 -26.35 -49.56
CA GLN A 587 4.09 -26.88 -49.20
C GLN A 587 4.96 -25.83 -48.50
N GLU A 588 5.58 -26.25 -47.40
CA GLU A 588 7.03 -26.25 -47.19
C GLU A 588 7.91 -25.32 -48.07
N THR A 589 8.66 -24.43 -47.42
CA THR A 589 9.99 -23.98 -47.88
C THR A 589 10.98 -23.88 -46.70
N THR A 590 12.09 -24.62 -46.80
CA THR A 590 13.30 -24.50 -45.98
C THR A 590 14.16 -23.29 -46.46
N PRO A 591 15.17 -22.75 -45.72
CA PRO A 591 16.42 -23.50 -45.47
C PRO A 591 17.29 -23.18 -44.22
N SER A 592 18.09 -24.19 -43.85
CA SER A 592 19.51 -24.14 -43.40
C SER A 592 19.97 -23.42 -42.10
N ASN A 593 20.65 -24.22 -41.26
CA ASN A 593 22.01 -24.04 -40.67
C ASN A 593 22.36 -22.72 -39.92
N SER A 594 23.09 -22.75 -38.80
CA SER A 594 24.40 -23.39 -38.70
C SER A 594 24.95 -23.57 -37.26
N ASN A 595 25.26 -24.82 -36.92
CA ASN A 595 26.46 -25.34 -36.20
C ASN A 595 27.15 -24.63 -35.01
N ASN A 596 27.59 -25.52 -34.09
CA ASN A 596 28.84 -25.52 -33.31
C ASN A 596 28.93 -24.78 -31.96
N GLN A 597 29.72 -25.24 -30.96
CA GLN A 597 30.19 -26.60 -30.58
C GLN A 597 30.93 -26.51 -29.21
N SER A 598 31.13 -27.64 -28.52
CA SER A 598 32.26 -27.90 -27.58
C SER A 598 32.28 -27.16 -26.21
N THR A 599 32.80 -27.72 -25.09
CA THR A 599 33.14 -29.13 -24.74
C THR A 599 33.30 -29.34 -23.21
N LYS A 600 32.88 -30.52 -22.72
CA LYS A 600 33.54 -31.40 -21.71
C LYS A 600 34.14 -30.88 -20.37
N THR A 601 33.60 -31.44 -19.27
CA THR A 601 34.28 -31.99 -18.03
C THR A 601 35.17 -31.05 -17.16
N ASP A 602 35.40 -31.27 -15.85
CA ASP A 602 35.40 -32.55 -15.09
C ASP A 602 35.04 -32.47 -13.58
N THR A 603 34.32 -33.51 -13.12
CA THR A 603 34.33 -34.23 -11.83
C THR A 603 35.00 -33.68 -10.54
N LYS A 604 34.21 -33.55 -9.45
CA LYS A 604 34.47 -34.02 -8.03
C LYS A 604 33.34 -33.57 -7.06
N THR A 605 32.40 -34.43 -6.64
CA THR A 605 32.39 -35.37 -5.49
C THR A 605 32.39 -34.77 -4.06
N ASN A 606 31.29 -35.05 -3.33
CA ASN A 606 31.10 -35.01 -1.85
C ASN A 606 31.16 -33.62 -1.16
N THR A 607 30.47 -33.36 -0.03
CA THR A 607 29.84 -34.29 0.94
C THR A 607 28.52 -33.73 1.49
N LEU A 608 27.57 -34.61 1.90
CA LEU A 608 26.37 -34.18 2.63
C LEU A 608 26.69 -33.65 4.04
N ALA A 609 25.96 -32.63 4.47
CA ALA A 609 25.79 -32.28 5.89
C ALA A 609 24.30 -32.08 6.20
N LYS A 610 23.66 -33.06 6.84
CA LYS A 610 22.30 -32.89 7.40
C LYS A 610 22.37 -31.86 8.54
N LYS A 611 21.63 -30.75 8.45
CA LYS A 611 21.33 -29.92 9.61
C LYS A 611 19.90 -30.21 10.08
N LYS A 612 19.77 -30.52 11.37
CA LYS A 612 18.54 -30.96 12.03
C LYS A 612 17.70 -29.72 12.41
N LEU A 613 16.37 -29.79 12.28
CA LEU A 613 15.48 -28.78 12.86
C LEU A 613 15.54 -28.85 14.40
N PRO A 614 15.35 -27.72 15.11
CA PRO A 614 15.12 -27.73 16.55
C PRO A 614 13.75 -28.34 16.87
N ASP A 615 13.66 -28.98 18.02
CA ASP A 615 12.46 -29.66 18.53
C ASP A 615 11.91 -28.86 19.73
N THR A 616 10.60 -28.85 19.93
CA THR A 616 9.93 -28.03 20.97
C THR A 616 9.74 -28.83 22.26
N GLY A 617 10.27 -28.35 23.38
CA GLY A 617 10.06 -28.97 24.69
C GLY A 617 10.36 -28.04 25.87
N GLU A 618 9.43 -27.96 26.81
CA GLU A 618 9.57 -27.19 28.05
C GLU A 618 10.58 -27.83 29.01
N GLN A 619 11.33 -27.02 29.77
CA GLN A 619 11.94 -27.42 31.04
C GLN A 619 12.01 -26.21 32.00
N SER A 620 11.13 -26.21 33.01
CA SER A 620 11.02 -25.13 34.00
C SER A 620 12.06 -25.27 35.11
N SER A 621 12.95 -24.28 35.30
CA SER A 621 13.98 -24.30 36.35
C SER A 621 13.77 -23.21 37.42
N TYR A 622 13.39 -23.62 38.63
CA TYR A 622 13.21 -22.75 39.79
C TYR A 622 14.56 -22.40 40.46
N THR A 623 15.27 -21.36 39.99
CA THR A 623 16.61 -21.00 40.53
C THR A 623 16.89 -19.52 40.80
N TRP A 624 15.88 -18.63 40.82
CA TRP A 624 16.08 -17.19 41.15
C TRP A 624 15.25 -16.63 42.33
N LEU A 625 14.44 -17.46 42.99
CA LEU A 625 13.46 -17.04 44.01
C LEU A 625 14.06 -16.77 45.41
N PHE A 626 15.24 -16.15 45.50
CA PHE A 626 15.85 -15.77 46.80
C PHE A 626 16.59 -14.42 46.86
N LEU A 627 16.84 -13.72 45.74
CA LEU A 627 17.61 -12.47 45.77
C LEU A 627 16.76 -11.19 45.96
N GLY A 628 15.43 -11.28 45.90
CA GLY A 628 14.53 -10.12 45.98
C GLY A 628 14.30 -9.54 47.39
N LEU A 629 14.56 -10.31 48.46
CA LEU A 629 14.15 -9.93 49.83
C LEU A 629 15.14 -9.04 50.60
N PHE A 630 16.31 -8.72 50.04
CA PHE A 630 17.34 -7.91 50.73
C PHE A 630 17.32 -6.40 50.40
N LEU A 631 16.72 -5.97 49.28
CA LEU A 631 16.69 -4.54 48.91
C LEU A 631 15.55 -3.75 49.58
N THR A 632 14.41 -4.38 49.85
CA THR A 632 13.22 -3.71 50.41
C THR A 632 13.43 -3.21 51.84
N GLY A 633 14.29 -3.86 52.63
CA GLY A 633 14.63 -3.44 53.99
C GLY A 633 15.45 -2.15 54.06
N PHE A 634 16.35 -1.90 53.09
CA PHE A 634 17.31 -0.78 53.19
C PHE A 634 16.69 0.58 52.88
N VAL A 635 15.69 0.62 51.97
CA VAL A 635 14.96 1.85 51.61
C VAL A 635 14.12 2.36 52.78
N ASN A 636 13.39 1.46 53.46
CA ASN A 636 12.57 1.81 54.63
C ASN A 636 13.42 2.34 55.79
N TYR A 637 14.60 1.75 56.05
CA TYR A 637 15.49 2.17 57.13
C TYR A 637 15.97 3.63 56.97
N ARG A 638 16.30 4.06 55.73
CA ARG A 638 16.68 5.47 55.47
C ARG A 638 15.51 6.45 55.62
N TYR A 639 14.29 6.07 55.28
CA TYR A 639 13.11 6.94 55.42
C TYR A 639 12.81 7.25 56.89
N VAL A 640 12.89 6.25 57.78
CA VAL A 640 12.68 6.43 59.22
C VAL A 640 13.74 7.33 59.85
N LEU A 641 15.03 7.16 59.50
CA LEU A 641 16.12 7.96 60.05
C LEU A 641 16.01 9.46 59.71
N ASN A 642 15.56 9.81 58.50
CA ASN A 642 15.34 11.22 58.13
C ASN A 642 14.17 11.85 58.90
N LYS A 643 13.10 11.08 59.18
CA LYS A 643 11.93 11.59 59.92
C LYS A 643 12.22 11.93 61.38
N ILE A 644 13.22 11.28 61.99
CA ILE A 644 13.66 11.54 63.37
C ILE A 644 14.47 12.84 63.49
N ARG A 645 15.20 13.24 62.43
CA ARG A 645 16.01 14.48 62.44
C ARG A 645 15.20 15.78 62.32
N TYR A 646 13.90 15.71 62.00
CA TYR A 646 12.99 16.86 61.97
C TYR A 646 12.16 17.05 63.25
N LYS A 647 12.48 16.32 64.33
CA LYS A 647 11.91 16.52 65.68
C LYS A 647 12.99 16.44 66.78
N LYS A 648 13.96 17.35 66.71
CA LYS A 648 14.81 17.74 67.85
C LYS A 648 15.35 19.16 67.66
#